data_AF-A0A7J4TS34-F1
#
_entry.id   AF-A0A7J4TS34-F1
#
_cell.length_a   1.000
_cell.length_b   1.000
_cell.length_c   1.000
_cell.angle_alpha   90.00
_cell.angle_beta   90.00
_cell.angle_gamma   90.00
#
_symmetry.space_group_name_H-M   'P 1'
#
loop_
_entity.id
_entity.type
_entity.pdbx_description
1 polymer ?
#
loop_
_entity_poly.entity_id
_entity_poly.type
_entity_poly.pdbx_seq_one_letter_code
_entity_poly.pdbx_strand_id
1 'polypeptide(L)'
;MADEEQTNSKQTTEQETQTKESITLTDENEELISRDDLKRYGHTGKIFFKKYGYLVLLLIPIIVSFMFRLQPMYLPEAEKWAYNQIDSQLESQIGNQLEQQYPNLPPELLQERINTELQTQRQNFLNQFQQQTQNLIQQYKSQLQDENGDPYLLSIDPFQYLRYTRNVIEHGYMGDELREGKSYDTLMLAPIGKETGFSFLPYFTAYLYKFATFFKKDITVMQMVSFVPVLIITLAIIPIFFIGRKLGGNLAGFLAAMFMNLDPTTMSRSIWGFYDTDGFTILLPLLVIWFFIEAFDTENMKKKILFLGFSAVTTGIFTYIWTGWWIPIYILVGSTLIHVGYTLFRSRKEMIQGWKEKEKTLKEKTKTFLMHLIWKKEEAKNALITVGLFFIVMIPVMGMIRGKAFLEYLEILFFQPFYYVGHIGTAVKSEGELWPNVYVTVAELSKISYREIMNATGGWLVIMLVMIALVVLVLQYRKRLSLFGASIIFLWTLGMGYTTKTAGIRFLMNLTSPIALGYGIGIAFLFTLVLRNVKKIVPENAHFYTHTKSIIAIFLLMMIGLTMGISPFPPFCSSGICEGAKRVSTAQLPLFDDGWYKTLNKIKQESSPDAIINSWWDFGHWFKAYANRKVIFDGASQNIPQAHWMGRALLTTDEKESGAILRMMNCGGNKAYEILQNTNQNHITTMQAMRELIKLSPKKQEDKVKIESILKDRGLNTTETQKFWERMYCEPPEAYLVTSSDMTGKSAVWGHFGGWSFERALIWRDTRNLSEQEAVAFMEKKLNYSSEKAIQMYNETQRLQDEGDGNTWISGWPSYIASGPCEKQERDLKQEMIPPDDPRRKQAMQDREEGKQRKTLLCVIPFGQQQLFLEVDEETKHALLVNTEPVQRPHVITWLEDGGNGQGRFGGQSGQTFGNHRYEESSVSYGIGLFKEGDEYFVRFMDGLLPASTYNRLFFYQGIGLKYFDLFARTRSIATGEIYIWKIRWDRME
;
A
#
# COMPACT_ATOMS: atom_id res chain seq x y z
N MET A 1 -0.68 -78.28 -68.24
CA MET A 1 -0.20 -76.95 -68.68
C MET A 1 -1.06 -75.95 -67.92
N ALA A 2 -0.74 -75.73 -66.64
CA ALA A 2 0.17 -74.68 -66.11
C ALA A 2 -0.77 -73.64 -65.42
N ASP A 3 -0.66 -73.22 -64.16
CA ASP A 3 0.40 -73.26 -63.16
C ASP A 3 -0.15 -73.20 -61.71
N GLU A 4 0.78 -73.41 -60.78
CA GLU A 4 0.71 -73.63 -59.33
C GLU A 4 0.33 -72.41 -58.45
N GLU A 5 0.08 -72.74 -57.17
CA GLU A 5 0.28 -71.94 -55.94
C GLU A 5 -0.66 -70.77 -55.58
N GLN A 6 -1.61 -71.04 -54.67
CA GLN A 6 -2.03 -70.07 -53.65
C GLN A 6 -2.17 -70.75 -52.28
N THR A 7 -1.11 -70.64 -51.48
CA THR A 7 -1.08 -71.02 -50.05
C THR A 7 -0.54 -69.86 -49.21
N ASN A 8 -1.24 -69.58 -48.10
CA ASN A 8 -0.78 -68.89 -46.88
C ASN A 8 -0.20 -67.45 -46.97
N SER A 9 -1.01 -66.47 -46.57
CA SER A 9 -0.58 -65.41 -45.63
C SER A 9 -1.79 -64.69 -44.98
N LYS A 10 -2.36 -65.30 -43.93
CA LYS A 10 -3.19 -64.60 -42.93
C LYS A 10 -2.36 -64.41 -41.66
N GLN A 11 -1.40 -63.49 -41.72
CA GLN A 11 -0.65 -62.98 -40.57
C GLN A 11 0.00 -61.66 -41.01
N THR A 12 -0.54 -60.53 -40.54
CA THR A 12 0.08 -59.18 -40.37
C THR A 12 -0.92 -58.05 -40.66
N THR A 13 -1.81 -57.77 -39.71
CA THR A 13 -2.20 -56.38 -39.35
C THR A 13 -2.92 -56.35 -37.98
N GLU A 14 -2.44 -57.14 -37.03
CA GLU A 14 -2.69 -56.92 -35.60
C GLU A 14 -1.43 -56.29 -35.02
N GLN A 15 -1.30 -54.96 -35.10
CA GLN A 15 -0.42 -54.12 -34.28
C GLN A 15 -0.49 -52.68 -34.79
N GLU A 16 -1.48 -51.93 -34.30
CA GLU A 16 -1.39 -50.48 -34.02
C GLU A 16 -2.78 -49.97 -33.60
N THR A 17 -3.25 -50.44 -32.45
CA THR A 17 -4.33 -49.77 -31.71
C THR A 17 -3.99 -49.80 -30.24
N GLN A 18 -2.80 -49.28 -29.88
CA GLN A 18 -2.58 -48.79 -28.53
C GLN A 18 -3.43 -47.54 -28.35
N THR A 19 -4.60 -47.72 -27.76
CA THR A 19 -5.43 -46.67 -27.18
C THR A 19 -4.55 -45.87 -26.21
N LYS A 20 -4.03 -44.73 -26.65
CA LYS A 20 -3.53 -43.69 -25.74
C LYS A 20 -4.73 -43.19 -24.94
N GLU A 21 -5.00 -43.81 -23.80
CA GLU A 21 -5.88 -43.27 -22.76
C GLU A 21 -5.37 -41.86 -22.41
N SER A 22 -6.07 -40.84 -22.90
CA SER A 22 -5.78 -39.46 -22.53
C SER A 22 -6.24 -39.23 -21.09
N ILE A 23 -5.33 -38.72 -20.25
CA ILE A 23 -5.59 -38.30 -18.87
C ILE A 23 -6.80 -37.35 -18.84
N THR A 24 -7.98 -37.82 -18.40
CA THR A 24 -9.13 -36.96 -18.11
C THR A 24 -9.18 -36.66 -16.61
N LEU A 25 -9.06 -35.38 -16.23
CA LEU A 25 -9.05 -34.91 -14.83
C LEU A 25 -10.43 -34.92 -14.15
N THR A 26 -11.50 -34.79 -14.93
CA THR A 26 -12.86 -34.55 -14.41
C THR A 26 -13.51 -35.81 -13.88
N ASP A 27 -13.27 -36.96 -14.52
CA ASP A 27 -14.09 -38.16 -14.31
C ASP A 27 -13.59 -38.98 -13.10
N GLU A 28 -12.32 -38.83 -12.73
CA GLU A 28 -11.72 -39.56 -11.60
C GLU A 28 -11.73 -38.80 -10.27
N ASN A 29 -11.82 -37.46 -10.31
CA ASN A 29 -11.88 -36.61 -9.10
C ASN A 29 -13.30 -36.44 -8.54
N GLU A 30 -14.34 -36.87 -9.26
CA GLU A 30 -15.72 -36.89 -8.75
C GLU A 30 -15.97 -38.01 -7.72
N GLU A 31 -15.10 -39.03 -7.63
CA GLU A 31 -15.19 -40.16 -6.69
C GLU A 31 -14.36 -39.99 -5.40
N LEU A 32 -14.21 -38.76 -4.89
CA LEU A 32 -13.54 -38.51 -3.60
C LEU A 32 -14.28 -39.08 -2.38
N ILE A 33 -15.53 -39.54 -2.56
CA ILE A 33 -16.29 -40.28 -1.55
C ILE A 33 -16.51 -41.68 -2.11
N SER A 34 -15.83 -42.69 -1.55
CA SER A 34 -15.89 -44.02 -2.13
C SER A 34 -17.28 -44.66 -1.97
N ARG A 35 -17.65 -45.52 -2.92
CA ARG A 35 -18.86 -46.37 -2.85
C ARG A 35 -18.97 -47.15 -1.52
N ASP A 36 -17.84 -47.41 -0.86
CA ASP A 36 -17.75 -48.12 0.42
C ASP A 36 -17.89 -47.21 1.65
N ASP A 37 -17.36 -45.98 1.64
CA ASP A 37 -17.52 -45.02 2.77
C ASP A 37 -18.98 -44.61 2.96
N LEU A 38 -19.70 -44.59 1.85
CA LEU A 38 -21.13 -44.38 1.77
C LEU A 38 -21.95 -45.54 2.34
N LYS A 39 -21.40 -46.75 2.55
CA LYS A 39 -22.14 -47.88 3.18
C LYS A 39 -22.54 -47.60 4.62
N ARG A 40 -21.86 -46.67 5.32
CA ARG A 40 -22.23 -46.22 6.68
C ARG A 40 -23.42 -45.28 6.72
N TYR A 41 -23.79 -44.68 5.60
CA TYR A 41 -24.94 -43.76 5.51
C TYR A 41 -26.11 -44.47 4.85
N GLY A 42 -27.31 -44.33 5.42
CA GLY A 42 -28.55 -44.83 4.82
C GLY A 42 -28.74 -44.33 3.38
N HIS A 43 -29.62 -44.98 2.61
CA HIS A 43 -29.83 -44.71 1.18
C HIS A 43 -30.00 -43.21 0.85
N THR A 44 -30.65 -42.46 1.74
CA THR A 44 -30.87 -41.02 1.65
C THR A 44 -29.56 -40.20 1.76
N GLY A 45 -28.64 -40.56 2.65
CA GLY A 45 -27.34 -39.89 2.81
C GLY A 45 -26.42 -40.11 1.60
N LYS A 46 -26.49 -41.29 0.97
CA LYS A 46 -25.82 -41.60 -0.31
C LYS A 46 -26.23 -40.67 -1.44
N ILE A 47 -27.54 -40.47 -1.60
CA ILE A 47 -28.08 -39.61 -2.65
C ILE A 47 -27.72 -38.15 -2.37
N PHE A 48 -27.79 -37.73 -1.10
CA PHE A 48 -27.45 -36.38 -0.67
C PHE A 48 -25.99 -36.01 -0.99
N PHE A 49 -25.00 -36.79 -0.54
CA PHE A 49 -23.59 -36.49 -0.77
C PHE A 49 -23.21 -36.56 -2.25
N LYS A 50 -23.79 -37.49 -3.01
CA LYS A 50 -23.56 -37.57 -4.46
C LYS A 50 -24.11 -36.35 -5.22
N LYS A 51 -25.23 -35.79 -4.76
CA LYS A 51 -25.88 -34.64 -5.41
C LYS A 51 -25.40 -33.29 -4.90
N TYR A 52 -24.99 -33.18 -3.64
CA TYR A 52 -24.72 -31.91 -2.96
C TYR A 52 -23.33 -31.84 -2.28
N GLY A 53 -22.49 -32.86 -2.41
CA GLY A 53 -21.17 -32.90 -1.76
C GLY A 53 -20.24 -31.73 -2.14
N TYR A 54 -20.37 -31.18 -3.35
CA TYR A 54 -19.62 -29.99 -3.75
C TYR A 54 -20.05 -28.72 -3.00
N LEU A 55 -21.29 -28.64 -2.50
CA LEU A 55 -21.74 -27.54 -1.65
C LEU A 55 -21.08 -27.61 -0.27
N VAL A 56 -20.89 -28.82 0.27
CA VAL A 56 -20.14 -29.01 1.51
C VAL A 56 -18.68 -28.58 1.35
N LEU A 57 -18.04 -28.93 0.23
CA LEU A 57 -16.69 -28.48 -0.09
C LEU A 57 -16.60 -26.95 -0.26
N LEU A 58 -17.66 -26.29 -0.72
CA LEU A 58 -17.71 -24.82 -0.81
C LEU A 58 -17.92 -24.17 0.57
N LEU A 59 -18.66 -24.80 1.48
CA LEU A 59 -18.93 -24.24 2.82
C LEU A 59 -17.68 -24.16 3.70
N ILE A 60 -16.76 -25.12 3.59
CA ILE A 60 -15.51 -25.13 4.37
C ILE A 60 -14.69 -23.84 4.17
N PRO A 61 -14.28 -23.44 2.96
CA PRO A 61 -13.52 -22.21 2.76
C PRO A 61 -14.32 -20.97 3.18
N ILE A 62 -15.65 -20.96 3.04
CA ILE A 62 -16.50 -19.87 3.55
C ILE A 62 -16.35 -19.73 5.08
N ILE A 63 -16.46 -20.83 5.83
CA ILE A 63 -16.30 -20.84 7.29
C ILE A 63 -14.89 -20.38 7.68
N VAL A 64 -13.85 -20.95 7.03
CA VAL A 64 -12.46 -20.55 7.26
C VAL A 64 -12.27 -19.04 7.01
N SER A 65 -12.98 -18.48 6.02
CA SER A 65 -12.89 -17.04 5.71
C SER A 65 -13.36 -16.20 6.89
N PHE A 66 -14.54 -16.48 7.42
CA PHE A 66 -15.03 -15.80 8.62
C PHE A 66 -14.12 -16.01 9.83
N MET A 67 -13.63 -17.24 10.05
CA MET A 67 -12.79 -17.55 11.21
C MET A 67 -11.52 -16.69 11.27
N PHE A 68 -10.83 -16.51 10.15
CA PHE A 68 -9.61 -15.67 10.11
C PHE A 68 -9.96 -14.18 10.00
N ARG A 69 -10.93 -13.81 9.18
CA ARG A 69 -11.17 -12.40 8.86
C ARG A 69 -11.88 -11.62 9.96
N LEU A 70 -12.54 -12.31 10.87
CA LEU A 70 -13.13 -11.70 12.07
C LEU A 70 -12.14 -11.58 13.23
N GLN A 71 -10.91 -12.10 13.15
CA GLN A 71 -9.93 -12.01 14.25
C GLN A 71 -9.69 -10.58 14.75
N PRO A 72 -9.55 -9.54 13.90
CA PRO A 72 -9.32 -8.17 14.37
C PRO A 72 -10.47 -7.62 15.23
N MET A 73 -11.70 -8.14 15.10
CA MET A 73 -12.83 -7.77 15.95
C MET A 73 -12.55 -8.02 17.44
N TYR A 74 -11.73 -9.04 17.76
CA TYR A 74 -11.44 -9.44 19.13
C TYR A 74 -10.16 -8.81 19.69
N LEU A 75 -9.40 -8.06 18.86
CA LEU A 75 -8.13 -7.43 19.22
C LEU A 75 -7.12 -8.37 19.91
N PRO A 76 -6.79 -9.55 19.33
CA PRO A 76 -5.90 -10.51 19.97
C PRO A 76 -4.47 -9.99 20.18
N GLU A 77 -3.97 -9.07 19.34
CA GLU A 77 -2.67 -8.46 19.55
C GLU A 77 -2.64 -7.53 20.78
N ALA A 78 -3.74 -6.84 21.08
CA ALA A 78 -3.85 -6.04 22.30
C ALA A 78 -3.82 -6.92 23.56
N GLU A 79 -4.36 -8.15 23.49
CA GLU A 79 -4.20 -9.13 24.57
C GLU A 79 -2.73 -9.54 24.75
N LYS A 80 -1.98 -9.72 23.65
CA LYS A 80 -0.54 -10.01 23.73
C LYS A 80 0.24 -8.87 24.38
N TRP A 81 -0.12 -7.62 24.13
CA TRP A 81 0.52 -6.48 24.80
C TRP A 81 0.33 -6.54 26.32
N ALA A 82 -0.87 -6.89 26.78
CA ALA A 82 -1.14 -7.12 28.20
C ALA A 82 -0.29 -8.26 28.77
N TYR A 83 -0.23 -9.40 28.07
CA TYR A 83 0.58 -10.54 28.50
C TYR A 83 2.07 -10.21 28.53
N ASN A 84 2.61 -9.51 27.53
CA ASN A 84 4.01 -9.12 27.49
C ASN A 84 4.36 -8.18 28.66
N GLN A 85 3.48 -7.26 29.02
CA GLN A 85 3.70 -6.39 30.18
C GLN A 85 3.71 -7.18 31.50
N ILE A 86 2.82 -8.17 31.64
CA ILE A 86 2.80 -9.08 32.79
C ILE A 86 4.07 -9.92 32.82
N ASP A 87 4.48 -10.46 31.68
CA ASP A 87 5.68 -11.27 31.55
C ASP A 87 6.91 -10.42 31.94
N SER A 88 7.05 -9.17 31.48
CA SER A 88 8.13 -8.26 31.92
C SER A 88 8.09 -7.93 33.42
N GLN A 89 6.90 -7.80 34.03
CA GLN A 89 6.80 -7.61 35.49
C GLN A 89 7.27 -8.86 36.24
N LEU A 90 6.90 -10.04 35.76
CA LEU A 90 7.32 -11.32 36.33
C LEU A 90 8.82 -11.54 36.15
N GLU A 91 9.38 -11.22 34.98
CA GLU A 91 10.84 -11.25 34.71
C GLU A 91 11.60 -10.39 35.71
N SER A 92 11.12 -9.17 35.97
CA SER A 92 11.75 -8.28 36.96
C SER A 92 11.66 -8.84 38.38
N GLN A 93 10.52 -9.41 38.78
CA GLN A 93 10.36 -10.02 40.10
C GLN A 93 11.26 -11.24 40.29
N ILE A 94 11.30 -12.15 39.31
CA ILE A 94 12.15 -13.34 39.31
C ILE A 94 13.63 -12.93 39.28
N GLY A 95 14.00 -11.97 38.43
CA GLY A 95 15.36 -11.45 38.33
C GLY A 95 15.87 -10.92 39.67
N ASN A 96 15.10 -10.05 40.32
CA ASN A 96 15.44 -9.51 41.64
C ASN A 96 15.59 -10.61 42.71
N GLN A 97 14.75 -11.65 42.68
CA GLN A 97 14.86 -12.79 43.60
C GLN A 97 16.11 -13.64 43.32
N LEU A 98 16.40 -13.92 42.05
CA LEU A 98 17.54 -14.73 41.64
C LEU A 98 18.88 -14.01 41.84
N GLU A 99 18.94 -12.69 41.66
CA GLU A 99 20.14 -11.89 41.96
C GLU A 99 20.45 -11.90 43.46
N GLN A 100 19.43 -11.85 44.31
CA GLN A 100 19.60 -11.98 45.77
C GLN A 100 20.07 -13.40 46.16
N GLN A 101 19.56 -14.42 45.47
CA GLN A 101 19.89 -15.82 45.75
C GLN A 101 21.26 -16.23 45.18
N TYR A 102 21.68 -15.63 44.06
CA TYR A 102 22.92 -15.93 43.34
C TYR A 102 23.66 -14.64 42.92
N PRO A 103 24.31 -13.93 43.86
CA PRO A 103 24.91 -12.61 43.59
C PRO A 103 26.06 -12.60 42.58
N ASN A 104 26.70 -13.75 42.34
CA ASN A 104 27.87 -13.89 41.48
C ASN A 104 27.57 -14.66 40.18
N LEU A 105 26.30 -14.82 39.81
CA LEU A 105 25.93 -15.54 38.60
C LEU A 105 26.22 -14.68 37.36
N PRO A 106 26.89 -15.23 36.32
CA PRO A 106 27.08 -14.52 35.06
C PRO A 106 25.74 -14.08 34.43
N PRO A 107 25.64 -12.89 33.82
CA PRO A 107 24.38 -12.34 33.30
C PRO A 107 23.65 -13.25 32.30
N GLU A 108 24.39 -13.96 31.44
CA GLU A 108 23.80 -14.86 30.44
C GLU A 108 23.11 -16.07 31.10
N LEU A 109 23.74 -16.67 32.12
CA LEU A 109 23.19 -17.80 32.87
C LEU A 109 22.05 -17.36 33.80
N LEU A 110 22.11 -16.12 34.31
CA LEU A 110 21.01 -15.51 35.05
C LEU A 110 19.78 -15.36 34.15
N GLN A 111 19.95 -14.84 32.93
CA GLN A 111 18.84 -14.67 32.00
C GLN A 111 18.24 -16.01 31.56
N GLU A 112 19.04 -17.04 31.31
CA GLU A 112 18.55 -18.39 30.99
C GLU A 112 17.70 -18.97 32.15
N ARG A 113 18.13 -18.74 33.39
CA ARG A 113 17.39 -19.15 34.59
C ARG A 113 16.10 -18.36 34.77
N ILE A 114 16.12 -17.04 34.55
CA ILE A 114 14.92 -16.20 34.55
C ILE A 114 13.90 -16.75 33.54
N ASN A 115 14.33 -17.04 32.31
CA ASN A 115 13.45 -17.56 31.26
C ASN A 115 12.82 -18.92 31.65
N THR A 116 13.61 -19.81 32.27
CA THR A 116 13.14 -21.13 32.72
C THR A 116 12.12 -21.02 33.86
N GLU A 117 12.40 -20.16 34.84
CA GLU A 117 11.53 -19.95 35.99
C GLU A 117 10.24 -19.23 35.56
N LEU A 118 10.32 -18.29 34.63
CA LEU A 118 9.17 -17.61 34.05
C LEU A 118 8.20 -18.61 33.41
N GLN A 119 8.69 -19.56 32.60
CA GLN A 119 7.83 -20.59 32.00
C GLN A 119 7.08 -21.42 33.05
N THR A 120 7.72 -21.68 34.19
CA THR A 120 7.15 -22.49 35.28
C THR A 120 6.14 -21.71 36.12
N GLN A 121 6.44 -20.46 36.44
CA GLN A 121 5.61 -19.64 37.34
C GLN A 121 4.48 -18.89 36.63
N ARG A 122 4.58 -18.67 35.31
CA ARG A 122 3.64 -17.85 34.54
C ARG A 122 2.17 -18.23 34.74
N GLN A 123 1.82 -19.51 34.64
CA GLN A 123 0.42 -19.93 34.79
C GLN A 123 -0.12 -19.72 36.21
N ASN A 124 0.71 -19.95 37.23
CA ASN A 124 0.33 -19.70 38.61
C ASN A 124 0.14 -18.19 38.85
N PHE A 125 1.03 -17.37 38.31
CA PHE A 125 0.92 -15.91 38.37
C PHE A 125 -0.35 -15.41 37.66
N LEU A 126 -0.63 -15.89 36.44
CA LEU A 126 -1.84 -15.53 35.70
C LEU A 126 -3.13 -15.91 36.45
N ASN A 127 -3.15 -17.07 37.12
CA ASN A 127 -4.28 -17.49 37.93
C ASN A 127 -4.43 -16.64 39.20
N GLN A 128 -3.31 -16.31 39.87
CA GLN A 128 -3.30 -15.48 41.07
C GLN A 128 -3.78 -14.05 40.78
N PHE A 129 -3.38 -13.50 39.63
CA PHE A 129 -3.67 -12.11 39.25
C PHE A 129 -4.70 -12.02 38.12
N GLN A 130 -5.59 -13.01 37.99
CA GLN A 130 -6.54 -13.11 36.88
C GLN A 130 -7.37 -11.82 36.67
N GLN A 131 -7.86 -11.19 37.75
CA GLN A 131 -8.62 -9.94 37.65
C GLN A 131 -7.76 -8.78 37.14
N GLN A 132 -6.51 -8.66 37.60
CA GLN A 132 -5.60 -7.61 37.13
C GLN A 132 -5.25 -7.82 35.66
N THR A 133 -5.01 -9.06 35.25
CA THR A 133 -4.77 -9.43 33.84
C THR A 133 -5.95 -9.06 32.96
N GLN A 134 -7.18 -9.40 33.39
CA GLN A 134 -8.39 -9.04 32.63
C GLN A 134 -8.59 -7.52 32.56
N ASN A 135 -8.36 -6.79 33.66
CA ASN A 135 -8.45 -5.33 33.66
C ASN A 135 -7.42 -4.70 32.72
N LEU A 136 -6.18 -5.21 32.69
CA LEU A 136 -5.14 -4.73 31.78
C LEU A 136 -5.49 -5.00 30.32
N ILE A 137 -6.00 -6.20 30.00
CA ILE A 137 -6.51 -6.53 28.67
C ILE A 137 -7.61 -5.55 28.25
N GLN A 138 -8.59 -5.31 29.12
CA GLN A 138 -9.68 -4.38 28.82
C GLN A 138 -9.17 -2.94 28.67
N GLN A 139 -8.18 -2.52 29.46
CA GLN A 139 -7.55 -1.19 29.33
C GLN A 139 -6.85 -1.00 27.98
N TYR A 140 -6.18 -2.03 27.43
CA TYR A 140 -5.58 -1.96 26.10
C TYR A 140 -6.65 -1.98 25.01
N LYS A 141 -7.65 -2.86 25.12
CA LYS A 141 -8.74 -2.95 24.12
C LYS A 141 -9.58 -1.68 24.06
N SER A 142 -9.93 -1.11 25.21
CA SER A 142 -10.78 0.09 25.28
C SER A 142 -10.15 1.29 24.57
N GLN A 143 -8.82 1.40 24.54
CA GLN A 143 -8.12 2.46 23.82
C GLN A 143 -8.22 2.33 22.29
N LEU A 144 -8.62 1.16 21.78
CA LEU A 144 -8.70 0.83 20.36
C LEU A 144 -10.15 0.67 19.88
N GLN A 145 -11.12 0.99 20.73
CA GLN A 145 -12.55 0.83 20.49
C GLN A 145 -13.27 2.18 20.58
N ASP A 146 -14.38 2.30 19.86
CA ASP A 146 -15.28 3.43 19.99
C ASP A 146 -16.18 3.33 21.23
N GLU A 147 -17.06 4.33 21.40
CA GLU A 147 -18.00 4.40 22.53
C GLU A 147 -18.99 3.22 22.62
N ASN A 148 -19.19 2.46 21.53
CA ASN A 148 -20.05 1.27 21.50
C ASN A 148 -19.26 -0.02 21.77
N GLY A 149 -17.94 0.06 21.98
CA GLY A 149 -17.05 -1.08 22.11
C GLY A 149 -16.66 -1.71 20.76
N ASP A 150 -16.92 -1.05 19.64
CA ASP A 150 -16.51 -1.53 18.32
C ASP A 150 -15.07 -1.08 18.03
N PRO A 151 -14.16 -1.99 17.62
CA PRO A 151 -12.81 -1.58 17.24
C PRO A 151 -12.81 -0.52 16.13
N TYR A 152 -11.90 0.45 16.23
CA TYR A 152 -11.70 1.43 15.15
C TYR A 152 -11.22 0.75 13.85
N LEU A 153 -11.33 1.46 12.72
CA LEU A 153 -10.88 0.95 11.43
C LEU A 153 -9.35 0.80 11.37
N LEU A 154 -8.88 -0.18 10.62
CA LEU A 154 -7.48 -0.64 10.67
C LEU A 154 -6.50 0.31 9.97
N SER A 155 -6.95 1.05 8.96
CA SER A 155 -6.11 1.90 8.11
C SER A 155 -6.67 3.31 8.00
N ILE A 156 -5.99 4.19 7.28
CA ILE A 156 -6.36 5.60 7.14
C ILE A 156 -7.50 5.80 6.12
N ASP A 157 -7.36 5.24 4.92
CA ASP A 157 -8.34 5.36 3.83
C ASP A 157 -9.78 4.92 4.20
N PRO A 158 -9.99 3.86 5.01
CA PRO A 158 -11.31 3.48 5.51
C PRO A 158 -12.16 4.61 6.11
N PHE A 159 -11.53 5.60 6.75
CA PHE A 159 -12.25 6.71 7.38
C PHE A 159 -12.89 7.66 6.34
N GLN A 160 -12.32 7.76 5.15
CA GLN A 160 -12.93 8.50 4.04
C GLN A 160 -14.25 7.86 3.62
N TYR A 161 -14.24 6.55 3.40
CA TYR A 161 -15.44 5.81 3.01
C TYR A 161 -16.46 5.75 4.15
N LEU A 162 -16.02 5.64 5.41
CA LEU A 162 -16.92 5.72 6.57
C LEU A 162 -17.70 7.04 6.57
N ARG A 163 -17.01 8.17 6.40
CA ARG A 163 -17.67 9.48 6.34
C ARG A 163 -18.64 9.57 5.16
N TYR A 164 -18.22 9.15 3.96
CA TYR A 164 -19.11 9.13 2.81
C TYR A 164 -20.32 8.21 3.02
N THR A 165 -20.16 7.08 3.70
CA THR A 165 -21.26 6.18 4.03
C THR A 165 -22.25 6.85 4.99
N ARG A 166 -21.75 7.55 6.02
CA ARG A 166 -22.60 8.36 6.92
C ARG A 166 -23.38 9.41 6.15
N ASN A 167 -22.70 10.18 5.29
CA ASN A 167 -23.35 11.21 4.45
C ASN A 167 -24.43 10.61 3.53
N VAL A 168 -24.20 9.43 2.94
CA VAL A 168 -25.22 8.75 2.10
C VAL A 168 -26.39 8.25 2.95
N ILE A 169 -26.15 7.78 4.17
CA ILE A 169 -27.23 7.35 5.09
C ILE A 169 -28.11 8.55 5.45
N GLU A 170 -27.48 9.67 5.81
CA GLU A 170 -28.11 10.89 6.33
C GLU A 170 -28.78 11.73 5.24
N HIS A 171 -28.07 12.01 4.15
CA HIS A 171 -28.49 12.97 3.12
C HIS A 171 -28.79 12.34 1.75
N GLY A 172 -28.34 11.10 1.52
CA GLY A 172 -28.50 10.39 0.24
C GLY A 172 -27.39 10.66 -0.79
N TYR A 173 -26.36 11.43 -0.45
CA TYR A 173 -25.18 11.71 -1.29
C TYR A 173 -23.90 11.74 -0.45
N MET A 174 -22.72 11.63 -1.07
CA MET A 174 -21.45 11.41 -0.35
C MET A 174 -20.81 12.68 0.23
N GLY A 175 -21.04 13.83 -0.37
CA GLY A 175 -20.51 15.13 0.05
C GLY A 175 -21.25 15.71 1.23
N ASP A 176 -20.83 16.91 1.65
CA ASP A 176 -21.47 17.66 2.73
C ASP A 176 -22.60 18.57 2.20
N GLU A 177 -22.53 18.96 0.92
CA GLU A 177 -23.57 19.77 0.27
C GLU A 177 -23.72 19.44 -1.22
N LEU A 178 -24.83 19.91 -1.81
CA LEU A 178 -25.07 19.88 -3.25
C LEU A 178 -24.84 21.27 -3.86
N ARG A 179 -23.93 21.38 -4.82
CA ARG A 179 -23.76 22.57 -5.66
C ARG A 179 -24.25 22.23 -7.07
N GLU A 180 -25.31 22.89 -7.52
CA GLU A 180 -25.91 22.64 -8.86
C GLU A 180 -26.24 21.15 -9.10
N GLY A 181 -26.73 20.46 -8.06
CA GLY A 181 -27.07 19.02 -8.12
C GLY A 181 -25.87 18.06 -8.03
N LYS A 182 -24.65 18.57 -7.89
CA LYS A 182 -23.44 17.78 -7.71
C LYS A 182 -23.01 17.74 -6.24
N SER A 183 -22.59 16.57 -5.79
CA SER A 183 -22.11 16.32 -4.43
C SER A 183 -20.69 16.85 -4.20
N TYR A 184 -20.52 17.72 -3.21
CA TYR A 184 -19.24 18.36 -2.87
C TYR A 184 -18.77 18.00 -1.45
N ASP A 185 -17.52 17.55 -1.31
CA ASP A 185 -16.78 17.44 -0.05
C ASP A 185 -16.19 18.82 0.26
N THR A 186 -16.83 19.55 1.17
CA THR A 186 -16.43 20.89 1.63
C THR A 186 -15.29 20.85 2.65
N LEU A 187 -15.02 19.68 3.22
CA LEU A 187 -13.98 19.46 4.22
C LEU A 187 -12.63 19.11 3.60
N MET A 188 -12.55 18.84 2.30
CA MET A 188 -11.31 18.53 1.58
C MET A 188 -10.90 19.69 0.66
N LEU A 189 -9.60 19.92 0.47
CA LEU A 189 -9.09 21.04 -0.33
C LEU A 189 -9.63 22.39 0.15
N ALA A 190 -9.48 22.63 1.45
CA ALA A 190 -9.84 23.89 2.07
C ALA A 190 -9.12 25.07 1.39
N PRO A 191 -9.78 26.25 1.28
CA PRO A 191 -11.15 26.54 1.71
C PRO A 191 -12.23 26.22 0.66
N ILE A 192 -11.87 25.65 -0.50
CA ILE A 192 -12.73 25.62 -1.70
C ILE A 192 -13.69 24.41 -1.72
N GLY A 193 -13.23 23.24 -1.28
CA GLY A 193 -13.96 21.98 -1.44
C GLY A 193 -13.65 21.28 -2.76
N LYS A 194 -14.09 20.03 -2.90
CA LYS A 194 -13.93 19.21 -4.12
C LYS A 194 -15.20 18.42 -4.41
N GLU A 195 -15.57 18.35 -5.70
CA GLU A 195 -16.64 17.46 -6.16
C GLU A 195 -16.27 15.99 -5.86
N THR A 196 -17.16 15.24 -5.19
CA THR A 196 -16.85 13.86 -4.75
C THR A 196 -16.88 12.85 -5.87
N GLY A 197 -17.61 13.13 -6.96
CA GLY A 197 -18.00 12.13 -7.95
C GLY A 197 -18.93 11.07 -7.36
N PHE A 198 -19.01 9.90 -8.02
CA PHE A 198 -19.72 8.71 -7.55
C PHE A 198 -18.72 7.61 -7.17
N SER A 199 -18.91 6.98 -6.00
CA SER A 199 -18.16 5.81 -5.56
C SER A 199 -19.14 4.74 -5.10
N PHE A 200 -19.01 3.53 -5.63
CA PHE A 200 -19.99 2.45 -5.37
C PHE A 200 -20.00 2.00 -3.90
N LEU A 201 -18.84 1.95 -3.24
CA LEU A 201 -18.67 1.33 -1.92
C LEU A 201 -19.52 2.00 -0.81
N PRO A 202 -19.54 3.34 -0.67
CA PRO A 202 -20.41 4.01 0.32
C PRO A 202 -21.90 3.76 0.11
N TYR A 203 -22.38 3.80 -1.14
CA TYR A 203 -23.79 3.53 -1.45
C TYR A 203 -24.15 2.08 -1.17
N PHE A 204 -23.35 1.12 -1.64
CA PHE A 204 -23.55 -0.31 -1.36
C PHE A 204 -23.66 -0.56 0.14
N THR A 205 -22.77 0.05 0.91
CA THR A 205 -22.71 -0.15 2.36
C THR A 205 -23.88 0.54 3.08
N ALA A 206 -24.27 1.75 2.67
CA ALA A 206 -25.42 2.44 3.22
C ALA A 206 -26.74 1.68 2.98
N TYR A 207 -26.94 1.12 1.78
CA TYR A 207 -28.12 0.30 1.50
C TYR A 207 -28.08 -1.04 2.25
N LEU A 208 -26.91 -1.68 2.35
CA LEU A 208 -26.74 -2.88 3.16
C LEU A 208 -27.02 -2.61 4.64
N TYR A 209 -26.58 -1.45 5.16
CA TYR A 209 -26.88 -0.99 6.51
C TYR A 209 -28.39 -0.83 6.74
N LYS A 210 -29.08 -0.11 5.84
CA LYS A 210 -30.54 0.07 5.90
C LYS A 210 -31.29 -1.26 5.82
N PHE A 211 -30.80 -2.22 5.02
CA PHE A 211 -31.35 -3.56 4.95
C PHE A 211 -31.10 -4.37 6.23
N ALA A 212 -29.89 -4.33 6.79
CA ALA A 212 -29.54 -5.09 7.99
C ALA A 212 -30.26 -4.58 9.24
N THR A 213 -30.41 -3.26 9.37
CA THR A 213 -31.13 -2.61 10.49
C THR A 213 -32.62 -2.97 10.54
N PHE A 214 -33.21 -3.42 9.43
CA PHE A 214 -34.54 -4.02 9.42
C PHE A 214 -34.63 -5.29 10.28
N PHE A 215 -33.56 -6.09 10.33
CA PHE A 215 -33.51 -7.35 11.09
C PHE A 215 -32.90 -7.20 12.48
N LYS A 216 -31.90 -6.32 12.65
CA LYS A 216 -31.23 -6.04 13.93
C LYS A 216 -31.02 -4.54 14.08
N LYS A 217 -31.85 -3.90 14.91
CA LYS A 217 -31.87 -2.44 15.07
C LYS A 217 -30.60 -1.86 15.67
N ASP A 218 -29.89 -2.62 16.50
CA ASP A 218 -28.73 -2.15 17.25
C ASP A 218 -27.40 -2.26 16.48
N ILE A 219 -27.44 -2.47 15.15
CA ILE A 219 -26.22 -2.48 14.32
C ILE A 219 -25.72 -1.05 14.18
N THR A 220 -24.46 -0.81 14.55
CA THR A 220 -23.79 0.47 14.34
C THR A 220 -23.31 0.60 12.88
N VAL A 221 -23.16 1.82 12.39
CA VAL A 221 -22.53 2.05 11.07
C VAL A 221 -21.09 1.51 11.09
N MET A 222 -20.37 1.65 12.20
CA MET A 222 -19.01 1.14 12.38
C MET A 222 -18.93 -0.38 12.19
N GLN A 223 -19.84 -1.14 12.80
CA GLN A 223 -19.94 -2.59 12.59
C GLN A 223 -20.19 -2.95 11.13
N MET A 224 -21.09 -2.23 10.47
CA MET A 224 -21.41 -2.52 9.08
C MET A 224 -20.23 -2.26 8.14
N VAL A 225 -19.59 -1.09 8.25
CA VAL A 225 -18.42 -0.77 7.40
C VAL A 225 -17.27 -1.74 7.66
N SER A 226 -17.04 -2.14 8.91
CA SER A 226 -15.98 -3.09 9.28
C SER A 226 -16.26 -4.50 8.76
N PHE A 227 -17.54 -4.89 8.62
CA PHE A 227 -17.96 -6.20 8.13
C PHE A 227 -17.91 -6.33 6.60
N VAL A 228 -18.19 -5.26 5.85
CA VAL A 228 -18.31 -5.31 4.38
C VAL A 228 -17.12 -5.98 3.68
N PRO A 229 -15.84 -5.70 4.02
CA PRO A 229 -14.70 -6.35 3.38
C PRO A 229 -14.75 -7.88 3.51
N VAL A 230 -15.13 -8.37 4.69
CA VAL A 230 -15.28 -9.81 4.98
C VAL A 230 -16.37 -10.42 4.11
N LEU A 231 -17.51 -9.73 3.98
CA LEU A 231 -18.60 -10.17 3.12
C LEU A 231 -18.17 -10.27 1.65
N ILE A 232 -17.53 -9.24 1.12
CA ILE A 232 -17.15 -9.18 -0.30
C ILE A 232 -16.13 -10.26 -0.66
N ILE A 233 -15.10 -10.47 0.17
CA ILE A 233 -14.11 -11.50 -0.13
C ILE A 233 -14.67 -12.91 0.06
N THR A 234 -15.60 -13.10 1.00
CA THR A 234 -16.31 -14.38 1.15
C THR A 234 -17.15 -14.69 -0.10
N LEU A 235 -17.79 -13.68 -0.69
CA LEU A 235 -18.51 -13.86 -1.96
C LEU A 235 -17.57 -14.25 -3.11
N ALA A 236 -16.30 -13.83 -3.09
CA ALA A 236 -15.32 -14.18 -4.12
C ALA A 236 -14.92 -15.67 -4.10
N ILE A 237 -15.14 -16.36 -2.98
CA ILE A 237 -14.89 -17.81 -2.84
C ILE A 237 -15.78 -18.61 -3.80
N ILE A 238 -16.99 -18.13 -4.06
CA ILE A 238 -17.97 -18.80 -4.92
C ILE A 238 -17.48 -18.91 -6.37
N PRO A 239 -17.18 -17.82 -7.09
CA PRO A 239 -16.73 -17.90 -8.47
C PRO A 239 -15.39 -18.65 -8.60
N ILE A 240 -14.42 -18.44 -7.70
CA ILE A 240 -13.13 -19.15 -7.81
C ILE A 240 -13.28 -20.66 -7.62
N PHE A 241 -14.15 -21.09 -6.70
CA PHE A 241 -14.48 -22.50 -6.52
C PHE A 241 -15.08 -23.10 -7.79
N PHE A 242 -16.07 -22.42 -8.40
CA PHE A 242 -16.71 -22.93 -9.60
C PHE A 242 -15.80 -22.92 -10.83
N ILE A 243 -14.94 -21.90 -10.99
CA ILE A 243 -13.92 -21.89 -12.05
C ILE A 243 -12.95 -23.05 -11.86
N GLY A 244 -12.36 -23.21 -10.67
CA GLY A 244 -11.43 -24.29 -10.37
C GLY A 244 -12.08 -25.68 -10.54
N ARG A 245 -13.33 -25.82 -10.08
CA ARG A 245 -14.13 -27.04 -10.24
C ARG A 245 -14.33 -27.40 -11.71
N LYS A 246 -14.64 -26.41 -12.55
CA LYS A 246 -14.91 -26.62 -13.96
C LYS A 246 -13.65 -26.98 -14.75
N LEU A 247 -12.49 -26.45 -14.35
CA LEU A 247 -11.21 -26.71 -15.01
C LEU A 247 -10.50 -27.98 -14.51
N GLY A 248 -10.60 -28.31 -13.22
CA GLY A 248 -9.83 -29.39 -12.59
C GLY A 248 -10.59 -30.34 -11.66
N GLY A 249 -11.92 -30.22 -11.56
CA GLY A 249 -12.78 -31.04 -10.68
C GLY A 249 -12.93 -30.49 -9.26
N ASN A 250 -13.77 -31.14 -8.45
CA ASN A 250 -14.16 -30.64 -7.11
C ASN A 250 -12.97 -30.30 -6.20
N LEU A 251 -11.92 -31.13 -6.20
CA LEU A 251 -10.71 -30.91 -5.42
C LEU A 251 -9.97 -29.63 -5.86
N ALA A 252 -9.88 -29.38 -7.17
CA ALA A 252 -9.23 -28.18 -7.69
C ALA A 252 -10.00 -26.90 -7.28
N GLY A 253 -11.33 -26.94 -7.35
CA GLY A 253 -12.18 -25.84 -6.88
C GLY A 253 -12.02 -25.57 -5.38
N PHE A 254 -12.05 -26.63 -4.57
CA PHE A 254 -11.84 -26.54 -3.11
C PHE A 254 -10.47 -25.95 -2.77
N LEU A 255 -9.39 -26.47 -3.37
CA LEU A 255 -8.03 -26.01 -3.08
C LEU A 255 -7.76 -24.59 -3.58
N ALA A 256 -8.33 -24.19 -4.72
CA ALA A 256 -8.25 -22.81 -5.18
C ALA A 256 -8.95 -21.84 -4.21
N ALA A 257 -10.15 -22.21 -3.76
CA ALA A 257 -10.89 -21.44 -2.75
C ALA A 257 -10.12 -21.34 -1.42
N MET A 258 -9.55 -22.44 -0.93
CA MET A 258 -8.73 -22.45 0.29
C MET A 258 -7.46 -21.61 0.14
N PHE A 259 -6.77 -21.68 -1.00
CA PHE A 259 -5.54 -20.93 -1.23
C PHE A 259 -5.81 -19.43 -1.21
N MET A 260 -6.79 -18.96 -1.99
CA MET A 260 -7.14 -17.53 -2.04
C MET A 260 -7.54 -17.00 -0.66
N ASN A 261 -8.22 -17.83 0.14
CA ASN A 261 -8.67 -17.44 1.46
C ASN A 261 -7.52 -17.34 2.49
N LEU A 262 -6.51 -18.20 2.39
CA LEU A 262 -5.35 -18.21 3.28
C LEU A 262 -4.18 -17.34 2.79
N ASP A 263 -4.26 -16.82 1.56
CA ASP A 263 -3.23 -15.93 1.01
C ASP A 263 -3.06 -14.67 1.89
N PRO A 264 -1.86 -14.44 2.48
CA PRO A 264 -1.63 -13.31 3.39
C PRO A 264 -1.86 -11.95 2.73
N THR A 265 -1.63 -11.83 1.42
CA THR A 265 -1.75 -10.56 0.69
C THR A 265 -3.22 -10.15 0.53
N THR A 266 -4.08 -11.12 0.22
CA THR A 266 -5.54 -10.94 0.24
C THR A 266 -6.06 -10.80 1.65
N MET A 267 -5.47 -11.51 2.63
CA MET A 267 -5.85 -11.43 4.04
C MET A 267 -5.76 -9.99 4.55
N SER A 268 -4.60 -9.34 4.39
CA SER A 268 -4.34 -8.01 4.96
C SER A 268 -5.28 -6.92 4.46
N ARG A 269 -5.88 -7.07 3.27
CA ARG A 269 -6.74 -6.05 2.64
C ARG A 269 -8.22 -6.39 2.59
N SER A 270 -8.65 -7.45 3.27
CA SER A 270 -10.08 -7.84 3.30
C SER A 270 -10.53 -8.45 4.63
N ILE A 271 -9.83 -8.13 5.71
CA ILE A 271 -10.19 -8.47 7.09
C ILE A 271 -11.15 -7.44 7.68
N TRP A 272 -11.75 -7.78 8.82
CA TRP A 272 -12.61 -6.87 9.58
C TRP A 272 -11.93 -5.53 9.83
N GLY A 273 -12.60 -4.43 9.49
CA GLY A 273 -12.10 -3.06 9.69
C GLY A 273 -11.22 -2.50 8.58
N PHE A 274 -10.86 -3.30 7.56
CA PHE A 274 -10.16 -2.81 6.35
C PHE A 274 -11.15 -2.37 5.27
N TYR A 275 -11.94 -1.32 5.57
CA TYR A 275 -13.04 -0.87 4.72
C TYR A 275 -12.57 -0.09 3.48
N ASP A 276 -12.21 -0.81 2.41
CA ASP A 276 -11.81 -0.27 1.10
C ASP A 276 -12.39 -1.12 -0.05
N THR A 277 -12.15 -0.69 -1.28
CA THR A 277 -12.57 -1.29 -2.55
C THR A 277 -11.81 -2.56 -2.92
N ASP A 278 -10.75 -2.91 -2.18
CA ASP A 278 -9.83 -4.01 -2.45
C ASP A 278 -10.52 -5.36 -2.71
N GLY A 279 -11.45 -5.77 -1.85
CA GLY A 279 -12.16 -7.05 -2.02
C GLY A 279 -12.92 -7.16 -3.34
N PHE A 280 -13.45 -6.05 -3.85
CA PHE A 280 -14.14 -6.03 -5.15
C PHE A 280 -13.18 -6.22 -6.33
N THR A 281 -11.92 -5.83 -6.18
CA THR A 281 -10.89 -6.05 -7.22
C THR A 281 -10.53 -7.53 -7.41
N ILE A 282 -10.99 -8.40 -6.51
CA ILE A 282 -10.93 -9.87 -6.66
C ILE A 282 -12.29 -10.42 -7.10
N LEU A 283 -13.37 -10.07 -6.40
CA LEU A 283 -14.72 -10.60 -6.66
C LEU A 283 -15.18 -10.34 -8.11
N LEU A 284 -15.07 -9.10 -8.57
CA LEU A 284 -15.65 -8.69 -9.86
C LEU A 284 -14.93 -9.29 -11.08
N PRO A 285 -13.59 -9.30 -11.19
CA PRO A 285 -12.95 -9.99 -12.31
C PRO A 285 -13.21 -11.50 -12.29
N LEU A 286 -13.29 -12.12 -11.11
CA LEU A 286 -13.68 -13.54 -11.00
C LEU A 286 -15.11 -13.79 -11.50
N LEU A 287 -16.07 -12.92 -11.16
CA LEU A 287 -17.44 -13.02 -11.67
C LEU A 287 -17.51 -12.82 -13.19
N VAL A 288 -16.81 -11.80 -13.73
CA VAL A 288 -16.73 -11.55 -15.19
C VAL A 288 -16.20 -12.78 -15.91
N ILE A 289 -15.09 -13.35 -15.43
CA ILE A 289 -14.44 -14.52 -16.02
C ILE A 289 -15.30 -15.78 -15.84
N TRP A 290 -15.90 -15.99 -14.67
CA TRP A 290 -16.74 -17.16 -14.42
C TRP A 290 -17.96 -17.18 -15.34
N PHE A 291 -18.72 -16.09 -15.41
CA PHE A 291 -19.88 -16.00 -16.30
C PHE A 291 -19.47 -16.14 -17.77
N PHE A 292 -18.32 -15.58 -18.18
CA PHE A 292 -17.82 -15.79 -19.53
C PHE A 292 -17.47 -17.26 -19.80
N ILE A 293 -16.83 -17.95 -18.85
CA ILE A 293 -16.53 -19.39 -18.96
C ILE A 293 -17.83 -20.21 -19.08
N GLU A 294 -18.89 -19.86 -18.34
CA GLU A 294 -20.21 -20.51 -18.50
C GLU A 294 -20.82 -20.26 -19.88
N ALA A 295 -20.69 -19.05 -20.41
CA ALA A 295 -21.14 -18.71 -21.76
C ALA A 295 -20.33 -19.42 -22.85
N PHE A 296 -19.01 -19.57 -22.66
CA PHE A 296 -18.10 -20.18 -23.62
C PHE A 296 -18.33 -21.69 -23.79
N ASP A 297 -18.63 -22.35 -22.66
CA ASP A 297 -18.82 -23.79 -22.57
C ASP A 297 -20.23 -24.24 -23.01
N THR A 298 -21.23 -23.37 -22.89
CA THR A 298 -22.61 -23.73 -23.28
C THR A 298 -22.85 -23.61 -24.79
N GLU A 299 -23.52 -24.62 -25.35
CA GLU A 299 -24.01 -24.60 -26.73
C GLU A 299 -25.38 -23.91 -26.86
N ASN A 300 -26.13 -23.80 -25.77
CA ASN A 300 -27.47 -23.20 -25.77
C ASN A 300 -27.37 -21.67 -25.86
N MET A 301 -27.89 -21.09 -26.96
CA MET A 301 -27.79 -19.65 -27.22
C MET A 301 -28.47 -18.78 -26.15
N LYS A 302 -29.60 -19.21 -25.58
CA LYS A 302 -30.28 -18.45 -24.52
C LYS A 302 -29.44 -18.38 -23.25
N LYS A 303 -28.86 -19.52 -22.84
CA LYS A 303 -27.94 -19.57 -21.69
C LYS A 303 -26.68 -18.76 -21.95
N LYS A 304 -26.13 -18.84 -23.17
CA LYS A 304 -24.98 -18.04 -23.59
C LYS A 304 -25.24 -16.55 -23.43
N ILE A 305 -26.34 -16.04 -24.01
CA ILE A 305 -26.71 -14.62 -23.91
C ILE A 305 -26.94 -14.21 -22.45
N LEU A 306 -27.60 -15.06 -21.65
CA LEU A 306 -27.83 -14.80 -20.22
C LEU A 306 -26.51 -14.62 -19.46
N PHE A 307 -25.58 -15.56 -19.59
CA PHE A 307 -24.28 -15.49 -18.93
C PHE A 307 -23.42 -14.33 -19.43
N LEU A 308 -23.44 -14.04 -20.74
CA LEU A 308 -22.78 -12.85 -21.28
C LEU A 308 -23.40 -11.55 -20.74
N GLY A 309 -24.71 -11.53 -20.52
CA GLY A 309 -25.41 -10.44 -19.85
C GLY A 309 -24.92 -10.23 -18.41
N PHE A 310 -24.79 -11.30 -17.62
CA PHE A 310 -24.22 -11.20 -16.28
C PHE A 310 -22.76 -10.73 -16.28
N SER A 311 -21.95 -11.24 -17.21
CA SER A 311 -20.56 -10.81 -17.39
C SER A 311 -20.49 -9.30 -17.75
N ALA A 312 -21.35 -8.84 -18.66
CA ALA A 312 -21.44 -7.44 -19.06
C ALA A 312 -21.90 -6.50 -17.93
N VAL A 313 -22.95 -6.88 -17.18
CA VAL A 313 -23.43 -6.07 -16.03
C VAL A 313 -22.36 -5.98 -14.95
N THR A 314 -21.69 -7.11 -14.64
CA THR A 314 -20.59 -7.13 -13.68
C THR A 314 -19.44 -6.22 -14.11
N THR A 315 -19.10 -6.24 -15.41
CA THR A 315 -18.09 -5.34 -15.99
C THR A 315 -18.48 -3.88 -15.83
N GLY A 316 -19.75 -3.54 -16.09
CA GLY A 316 -20.28 -2.21 -15.88
C GLY A 316 -20.21 -1.73 -14.44
N ILE A 317 -20.56 -2.57 -13.47
CA ILE A 317 -20.40 -2.24 -12.05
C ILE A 317 -18.92 -2.06 -11.71
N PHE A 318 -18.04 -2.93 -12.21
CA PHE A 318 -16.61 -2.89 -11.91
C PHE A 318 -15.95 -1.56 -12.29
N THR A 319 -16.42 -0.94 -13.37
CA THR A 319 -15.90 0.37 -13.79
C THR A 319 -16.07 1.45 -12.70
N TYR A 320 -17.08 1.36 -11.82
CA TYR A 320 -17.34 2.34 -10.74
C TYR A 320 -16.50 2.13 -9.49
N ILE A 321 -15.74 1.03 -9.46
CA ILE A 321 -15.00 0.60 -8.28
C ILE A 321 -13.50 0.74 -8.51
N TRP A 322 -13.01 0.35 -9.68
CA TRP A 322 -11.57 0.32 -9.93
C TRP A 322 -11.19 0.66 -11.38
N THR A 323 -10.05 1.33 -11.53
CA THR A 323 -9.52 1.79 -12.82
C THR A 323 -9.07 0.63 -13.71
N GLY A 324 -8.64 -0.49 -13.13
CA GLY A 324 -8.20 -1.69 -13.84
C GLY A 324 -9.33 -2.62 -14.32
N TRP A 325 -10.56 -2.13 -14.45
CA TRP A 325 -11.74 -2.92 -14.85
C TRP A 325 -11.61 -3.59 -16.23
N TRP A 326 -10.75 -3.06 -17.10
CA TRP A 326 -10.50 -3.56 -18.45
C TRP A 326 -9.64 -4.84 -18.48
N ILE A 327 -8.88 -5.14 -17.42
CA ILE A 327 -7.97 -6.29 -17.34
C ILE A 327 -8.65 -7.63 -17.67
N PRO A 328 -9.79 -8.01 -17.04
CA PRO A 328 -10.48 -9.26 -17.39
C PRO A 328 -10.91 -9.33 -18.85
N ILE A 329 -11.24 -8.21 -19.50
CA ILE A 329 -11.62 -8.19 -20.92
C ILE A 329 -10.43 -8.58 -21.79
N TYR A 330 -9.25 -8.01 -21.54
CA TYR A 330 -8.02 -8.35 -22.26
C TYR A 330 -7.62 -9.81 -22.07
N ILE A 331 -7.76 -10.35 -20.85
CA ILE A 331 -7.53 -11.77 -20.57
C ILE A 331 -8.48 -12.62 -21.43
N LEU A 332 -9.79 -12.34 -21.43
CA LEU A 332 -10.78 -13.11 -22.19
C LEU A 332 -10.57 -13.04 -23.70
N VAL A 333 -10.26 -11.85 -24.24
CA VAL A 333 -9.96 -11.66 -25.67
C VAL A 333 -8.68 -12.40 -26.04
N GLY A 334 -7.60 -12.22 -25.28
CA GLY A 334 -6.33 -12.90 -25.52
C GLY A 334 -6.47 -14.42 -25.45
N SER A 335 -7.19 -14.94 -24.45
CA SER A 335 -7.50 -16.36 -24.31
C SER A 335 -8.29 -16.91 -25.49
N THR A 336 -9.22 -16.12 -26.03
CA THR A 336 -10.00 -16.50 -27.22
C THR A 336 -9.12 -16.57 -28.45
N LEU A 337 -8.22 -15.59 -28.65
CA LEU A 337 -7.28 -15.56 -29.77
C LEU A 337 -6.31 -16.75 -29.71
N ILE A 338 -5.78 -17.07 -28.53
CA ILE A 338 -4.91 -18.25 -28.32
C ILE A 338 -5.68 -19.52 -28.67
N HIS A 339 -6.92 -19.66 -28.20
CA HIS A 339 -7.76 -20.83 -28.49
C HIS A 339 -8.01 -20.99 -30.00
N VAL A 340 -8.41 -19.91 -30.68
CA VAL A 340 -8.64 -19.90 -32.14
C VAL A 340 -7.35 -20.22 -32.90
N GLY A 341 -6.25 -19.57 -32.55
CA GLY A 341 -4.94 -19.81 -33.18
C GLY A 341 -4.48 -21.26 -33.05
N TYR A 342 -4.69 -21.87 -31.88
CA TYR A 342 -4.39 -23.28 -31.66
C TYR A 342 -5.29 -24.21 -32.50
N THR A 343 -6.60 -23.96 -32.56
CA THR A 343 -7.52 -24.76 -33.37
C THR A 343 -7.12 -24.72 -34.84
N LEU A 344 -6.74 -23.55 -35.37
CA LEU A 344 -6.23 -23.39 -36.74
C LEU A 344 -4.89 -24.14 -36.93
N PHE A 345 -3.96 -24.02 -35.97
CA PHE A 345 -2.67 -24.71 -36.04
C PHE A 345 -2.82 -26.24 -36.03
N ARG A 346 -3.74 -26.79 -35.22
CA ARG A 346 -4.03 -28.22 -35.17
C ARG A 346 -4.57 -28.72 -36.51
N SER A 347 -5.40 -27.92 -37.17
CA SER A 347 -5.98 -28.27 -38.47
C SER A 347 -5.09 -27.95 -39.67
N ARG A 348 -3.86 -27.44 -39.49
CA ARG A 348 -3.00 -27.00 -40.59
C ARG A 348 -2.76 -28.02 -41.70
N LYS A 349 -2.66 -29.32 -41.41
CA LYS A 349 -2.43 -30.35 -42.44
C LYS A 349 -3.67 -30.54 -43.33
N GLU A 350 -4.85 -30.62 -42.72
CA GLU A 350 -6.15 -30.64 -43.42
C GLU A 350 -6.35 -29.35 -44.22
N MET A 351 -5.86 -28.22 -43.70
CA MET A 351 -5.91 -26.93 -44.35
C MET A 351 -4.98 -26.85 -45.56
N ILE A 352 -3.74 -27.34 -45.45
CA ILE A 352 -2.76 -27.36 -46.56
C ILE A 352 -3.22 -28.31 -47.68
N GLN A 353 -3.84 -29.45 -47.33
CA GLN A 353 -4.45 -30.35 -48.32
C GLN A 353 -5.65 -29.71 -49.03
N GLY A 354 -6.58 -29.10 -48.28
CA GLY A 354 -7.69 -28.37 -48.88
C GLY A 354 -7.25 -27.12 -49.67
N TRP A 355 -6.10 -26.53 -49.32
CA TRP A 355 -5.48 -25.43 -50.06
C TRP A 355 -4.97 -25.90 -51.42
N LYS A 356 -4.25 -27.03 -51.49
CA LYS A 356 -3.80 -27.62 -52.76
C LYS A 356 -4.96 -28.02 -53.69
N GLU A 357 -6.11 -28.43 -53.14
CA GLU A 357 -7.32 -28.72 -53.95
C GLU A 357 -8.05 -27.45 -54.44
N LYS A 358 -8.11 -26.37 -53.62
CA LYS A 358 -8.79 -25.10 -53.97
C LYS A 358 -7.93 -24.09 -54.72
N GLU A 359 -6.60 -24.19 -54.67
CA GLU A 359 -5.68 -23.32 -55.43
C GLU A 359 -5.86 -23.49 -56.95
N LYS A 360 -6.44 -24.62 -57.39
CA LYS A 360 -6.89 -24.81 -58.77
C LYS A 360 -8.10 -23.95 -59.19
N THR A 361 -8.84 -23.34 -58.26
CA THR A 361 -10.13 -22.69 -58.57
C THR A 361 -10.29 -21.24 -58.10
N LEU A 362 -9.46 -20.68 -57.22
CA LEU A 362 -9.67 -19.30 -56.73
C LEU A 362 -8.38 -18.45 -56.74
N LYS A 363 -8.15 -17.71 -57.82
CA LYS A 363 -7.31 -16.50 -57.81
C LYS A 363 -8.19 -15.32 -57.41
N GLU A 364 -8.45 -15.12 -56.11
CA GLU A 364 -8.66 -13.79 -55.51
C GLU A 364 -8.88 -13.84 -53.98
N LYS A 365 -8.20 -12.91 -53.29
CA LYS A 365 -8.43 -12.40 -51.92
C LYS A 365 -8.11 -13.34 -50.73
N THR A 366 -6.88 -13.23 -50.26
CA THR A 366 -6.34 -13.77 -48.99
C THR A 366 -7.15 -13.40 -47.73
N LYS A 367 -7.85 -12.26 -47.68
CA LYS A 367 -8.64 -11.83 -46.52
C LYS A 367 -9.94 -12.66 -46.33
N THR A 368 -10.54 -13.11 -47.43
CA THR A 368 -11.75 -13.96 -47.43
C THR A 368 -11.42 -15.40 -47.01
N PHE A 369 -10.20 -15.84 -47.28
CA PHE A 369 -9.74 -17.20 -47.03
C PHE A 369 -9.59 -17.53 -45.54
N LEU A 370 -8.95 -16.64 -44.75
CA LEU A 370 -8.81 -16.84 -43.30
C LEU A 370 -10.16 -16.89 -42.60
N MET A 371 -11.09 -16.01 -42.99
CA MET A 371 -12.46 -15.99 -42.44
C MET A 371 -13.23 -17.27 -42.80
N HIS A 372 -13.09 -17.78 -44.03
CA HIS A 372 -13.68 -19.05 -44.45
C HIS A 372 -13.13 -20.24 -43.64
N LEU A 373 -11.83 -20.25 -43.36
CA LEU A 373 -11.15 -21.27 -42.55
C LEU A 373 -11.66 -21.32 -41.11
N ILE A 374 -11.79 -20.15 -40.49
CA ILE A 374 -12.35 -19.98 -39.15
C ILE A 374 -13.79 -20.49 -39.11
N TRP A 375 -14.62 -20.13 -40.10
CA TRP A 375 -16.03 -20.53 -40.15
C TRP A 375 -16.26 -22.02 -40.41
N LYS A 376 -15.25 -22.73 -40.96
CA LYS A 376 -15.30 -24.19 -41.17
C LYS A 376 -15.08 -24.98 -39.87
N LYS A 377 -14.45 -24.38 -38.85
CA LYS A 377 -14.15 -25.05 -37.57
C LYS A 377 -15.10 -24.54 -36.49
N GLU A 378 -16.04 -25.39 -36.09
CA GLU A 378 -17.12 -25.03 -35.16
C GLU A 378 -16.60 -24.53 -33.81
N GLU A 379 -15.46 -25.06 -33.31
CA GLU A 379 -14.80 -24.58 -32.08
C GLU A 379 -14.31 -23.13 -32.21
N ALA A 380 -13.59 -22.81 -33.29
CA ALA A 380 -13.03 -21.48 -33.53
C ALA A 380 -14.14 -20.45 -33.80
N LYS A 381 -15.14 -20.84 -34.62
CA LYS A 381 -16.35 -20.05 -34.87
C LYS A 381 -17.10 -19.77 -33.57
N ASN A 382 -17.35 -20.78 -32.73
CA ASN A 382 -18.07 -20.59 -31.47
C ASN A 382 -17.31 -19.69 -30.49
N ALA A 383 -15.98 -19.79 -30.44
CA ALA A 383 -15.15 -18.92 -29.61
C ALA A 383 -15.28 -17.45 -30.04
N LEU A 384 -15.16 -17.15 -31.33
CA LEU A 384 -15.31 -15.79 -31.86
C LEU A 384 -16.74 -15.26 -31.75
N ILE A 385 -17.76 -16.10 -31.97
CA ILE A 385 -19.16 -15.72 -31.73
C ILE A 385 -19.36 -15.34 -30.26
N THR A 386 -18.77 -16.08 -29.32
CA THR A 386 -18.93 -15.80 -27.88
C THR A 386 -18.32 -14.44 -27.50
N VAL A 387 -17.10 -14.14 -27.96
CA VAL A 387 -16.48 -12.81 -27.75
C VAL A 387 -17.24 -11.70 -28.49
N GLY A 388 -17.64 -11.94 -29.75
CA GLY A 388 -18.41 -10.96 -30.52
C GLY A 388 -19.73 -10.62 -29.83
N LEU A 389 -20.48 -11.63 -29.38
CA LEU A 389 -21.70 -11.46 -28.59
C LEU A 389 -21.44 -10.76 -27.26
N PHE A 390 -20.31 -11.04 -26.60
CA PHE A 390 -19.94 -10.34 -25.38
C PHE A 390 -19.85 -8.83 -25.61
N PHE A 391 -19.14 -8.37 -26.65
CA PHE A 391 -19.09 -6.93 -26.98
C PHE A 391 -20.44 -6.36 -27.42
N ILE A 392 -21.23 -7.11 -28.19
CA ILE A 392 -22.58 -6.68 -28.61
C ILE A 392 -23.50 -6.46 -27.42
N VAL A 393 -23.38 -7.26 -26.35
CA VAL A 393 -24.17 -7.11 -25.12
C VAL A 393 -23.54 -6.08 -24.19
N MET A 394 -22.21 -6.08 -24.07
CA MET A 394 -21.47 -5.23 -23.13
C MET A 394 -21.56 -3.74 -23.49
N ILE A 395 -21.42 -3.38 -24.77
CA ILE A 395 -21.45 -1.98 -25.22
C ILE A 395 -22.77 -1.28 -24.83
N PRO A 396 -23.97 -1.82 -25.15
CA PRO A 396 -25.24 -1.21 -24.72
C PRO A 396 -25.41 -1.18 -23.20
N VAL A 397 -25.03 -2.27 -22.49
CA VAL A 397 -25.13 -2.33 -21.03
C VAL A 397 -24.24 -1.28 -20.38
N MET A 398 -23.02 -1.11 -20.87
CA MET A 398 -22.10 -0.04 -20.45
C MET A 398 -22.68 1.34 -20.76
N GLY A 399 -23.26 1.53 -21.94
CA GLY A 399 -23.97 2.76 -22.31
C GLY A 399 -25.11 3.10 -21.34
N MET A 400 -25.90 2.10 -20.91
CA MET A 400 -26.96 2.30 -19.91
C MET A 400 -26.40 2.63 -18.52
N ILE A 401 -25.32 1.97 -18.11
CA ILE A 401 -24.72 2.13 -16.79
C ILE A 401 -23.96 3.47 -16.67
N ARG A 402 -23.29 3.92 -17.74
CA ARG A 402 -22.40 5.09 -17.76
C ARG A 402 -23.01 6.34 -18.36
N GLY A 403 -24.11 6.22 -19.10
CA GLY A 403 -24.74 7.34 -19.77
C GLY A 403 -23.74 8.11 -20.65
N LYS A 404 -23.64 9.42 -20.44
CA LYS A 404 -22.78 10.32 -21.25
C LYS A 404 -21.29 10.00 -21.14
N ALA A 405 -20.83 9.48 -20.00
CA ALA A 405 -19.42 9.14 -19.79
C ALA A 405 -18.97 7.87 -20.54
N PHE A 406 -19.89 7.14 -21.18
CA PHE A 406 -19.60 5.89 -21.87
C PHE A 406 -18.44 5.99 -22.89
N LEU A 407 -18.37 7.08 -23.65
CA LEU A 407 -17.32 7.26 -24.66
C LEU A 407 -15.92 7.36 -24.04
N GLU A 408 -15.78 8.05 -22.90
CA GLU A 408 -14.52 8.14 -22.15
C GLU A 408 -14.08 6.76 -21.66
N TYR A 409 -15.02 5.92 -21.22
CA TYR A 409 -14.72 4.56 -20.78
C TYR A 409 -14.36 3.62 -21.94
N LEU A 410 -14.90 3.85 -23.14
CA LEU A 410 -14.41 3.15 -24.33
C LEU A 410 -12.98 3.57 -24.68
N GLU A 411 -12.66 4.86 -24.60
CA GLU A 411 -11.30 5.36 -24.82
C GLU A 411 -10.33 4.73 -23.81
N ILE A 412 -10.70 4.71 -22.52
CA ILE A 412 -9.96 4.03 -21.47
C ILE A 412 -9.66 2.58 -21.83
N LEU A 413 -10.65 1.83 -22.31
CA LEU A 413 -10.48 0.42 -22.69
C LEU A 413 -9.36 0.25 -23.73
N PHE A 414 -9.23 1.16 -24.70
CA PHE A 414 -8.25 1.03 -25.79
C PHE A 414 -6.88 1.64 -25.47
N PHE A 415 -6.80 2.73 -24.70
CA PHE A 415 -5.57 3.50 -24.53
C PHE A 415 -4.91 3.36 -23.15
N GLN A 416 -5.66 3.11 -22.08
CA GLN A 416 -5.07 2.98 -20.73
C GLN A 416 -4.01 1.88 -20.60
N PRO A 417 -4.13 0.70 -21.24
CA PRO A 417 -3.09 -0.33 -21.16
C PRO A 417 -1.72 0.15 -21.65
N PHE A 418 -1.68 1.06 -22.63
CA PHE A 418 -0.44 1.64 -23.15
C PHE A 418 0.09 2.78 -22.25
N TYR A 419 -0.80 3.51 -21.58
CA TYR A 419 -0.44 4.59 -20.66
C TYR A 419 0.17 4.09 -19.34
N TYR A 420 -0.40 3.03 -18.76
CA TYR A 420 0.03 2.44 -17.47
C TYR A 420 1.48 1.94 -17.47
N VAL A 421 2.01 1.53 -18.62
CA VAL A 421 3.36 0.95 -18.73
C VAL A 421 4.48 2.00 -18.66
N GLY A 422 4.17 3.31 -18.73
CA GLY A 422 5.18 4.38 -18.86
C GLY A 422 5.21 5.50 -17.81
N HIS A 423 4.16 5.73 -17.00
CA HIS A 423 3.97 7.03 -16.32
C HIS A 423 3.82 7.01 -14.79
N ILE A 424 3.69 5.84 -14.16
CA ILE A 424 3.43 5.75 -12.70
C ILE A 424 4.71 5.95 -11.86
N GLY A 425 5.89 5.77 -12.46
CA GLY A 425 7.18 5.76 -11.75
C GLY A 425 8.13 6.92 -12.06
N THR A 426 7.68 8.02 -12.67
CA THR A 426 8.53 9.19 -12.94
C THR A 426 8.62 10.10 -11.72
N ALA A 427 9.81 10.64 -11.45
CA ALA A 427 10.06 11.56 -10.33
C ALA A 427 9.26 12.88 -10.47
N VAL A 428 9.14 13.36 -11.71
CA VAL A 428 8.39 14.57 -12.08
C VAL A 428 7.04 14.17 -12.66
N LYS A 429 5.99 14.91 -12.31
CA LYS A 429 4.66 14.74 -12.90
C LYS A 429 4.73 15.05 -14.42
N SER A 430 4.17 14.18 -15.27
CA SER A 430 4.31 14.28 -16.74
C SER A 430 3.72 15.58 -17.34
N GLU A 431 4.33 16.02 -18.45
CA GLU A 431 4.05 17.19 -19.32
C GLU A 431 3.31 18.40 -18.70
N GLY A 432 4.10 19.43 -18.32
CA GLY A 432 3.61 20.78 -17.96
C GLY A 432 3.79 21.18 -16.50
N GLU A 433 3.99 20.23 -15.59
CA GLU A 433 4.08 20.46 -14.15
C GLU A 433 5.46 20.04 -13.61
N LEU A 434 6.27 20.95 -13.07
CA LEU A 434 7.59 20.65 -12.45
C LEU A 434 7.47 20.23 -10.96
N TRP A 435 6.26 19.88 -10.52
CA TRP A 435 5.98 19.50 -9.14
C TRP A 435 6.44 18.07 -8.85
N PRO A 436 6.82 17.76 -7.59
CA PRO A 436 7.17 16.41 -7.19
C PRO A 436 5.97 15.47 -7.27
N ASN A 437 6.21 14.22 -7.67
CA ASN A 437 5.18 13.20 -7.76
C ASN A 437 5.04 12.41 -6.46
N VAL A 438 3.95 12.58 -5.70
CA VAL A 438 3.75 11.89 -4.39
C VAL A 438 3.76 10.36 -4.54
N TYR A 439 3.36 9.83 -5.70
CA TYR A 439 3.26 8.38 -5.90
C TYR A 439 4.59 7.63 -5.76
N VAL A 440 5.75 8.29 -5.93
CA VAL A 440 7.06 7.66 -5.70
C VAL A 440 7.35 7.39 -4.21
N THR A 441 6.57 7.98 -3.30
CA THR A 441 6.73 7.86 -1.84
C THR A 441 5.69 6.97 -1.18
N VAL A 442 4.66 6.57 -1.92
CA VAL A 442 3.60 5.70 -1.41
C VAL A 442 4.15 4.28 -1.32
N ALA A 443 4.25 3.74 -0.10
CA ALA A 443 4.82 2.41 0.15
C ALA A 443 4.14 1.29 -0.67
N GLU A 444 2.84 1.40 -0.93
CA GLU A 444 2.09 0.44 -1.75
C GLU A 444 2.51 0.43 -3.23
N LEU A 445 3.14 1.50 -3.73
CA LEU A 445 3.63 1.63 -5.11
C LEU A 445 5.13 1.26 -5.24
N SER A 446 5.74 0.79 -4.15
CA SER A 446 7.12 0.30 -4.17
C SER A 446 7.26 -0.88 -5.14
N LYS A 447 8.30 -0.81 -5.99
CA LYS A 447 8.61 -1.85 -6.97
C LYS A 447 9.22 -3.04 -6.26
N ILE A 448 8.83 -4.25 -6.67
CA ILE A 448 9.34 -5.50 -6.10
C ILE A 448 9.92 -6.41 -7.18
N SER A 449 10.91 -7.21 -6.79
CA SER A 449 11.57 -8.19 -7.64
C SER A 449 10.68 -9.42 -7.90
N TYR A 450 10.95 -10.15 -8.98
CA TYR A 450 10.25 -11.42 -9.24
C TYR A 450 10.46 -12.45 -8.12
N ARG A 451 11.60 -12.40 -7.41
CA ARG A 451 11.88 -13.27 -6.27
C ARG A 451 10.96 -12.96 -5.10
N GLU A 452 10.74 -11.68 -4.82
CA GLU A 452 9.82 -11.23 -3.76
C GLU A 452 8.37 -11.56 -4.12
N ILE A 453 7.95 -11.34 -5.38
CA ILE A 453 6.62 -11.77 -5.87
C ILE A 453 6.43 -13.26 -5.61
N MET A 454 7.38 -14.09 -6.04
CA MET A 454 7.32 -15.54 -5.84
C MET A 454 7.22 -15.92 -4.37
N ASN A 455 8.04 -15.30 -3.51
CA ASN A 455 8.02 -15.58 -2.06
C ASN A 455 6.69 -15.17 -1.43
N ALA A 456 6.13 -14.03 -1.83
CA ALA A 456 4.87 -13.54 -1.29
C ALA A 456 3.65 -14.37 -1.74
N THR A 457 3.74 -15.05 -2.89
CA THR A 457 2.67 -15.92 -3.41
C THR A 457 2.83 -17.39 -3.01
N GLY A 458 3.60 -17.71 -1.96
CA GLY A 458 3.76 -19.07 -1.45
C GLY A 458 5.03 -19.81 -1.90
N GLY A 459 5.97 -19.13 -2.55
CA GLY A 459 7.29 -19.65 -2.89
C GLY A 459 7.35 -20.50 -4.17
N TRP A 460 8.54 -21.05 -4.43
CA TRP A 460 8.85 -21.75 -5.69
C TRP A 460 7.99 -23.00 -5.92
N LEU A 461 7.60 -23.72 -4.85
CA LEU A 461 6.75 -24.91 -4.94
C LEU A 461 5.36 -24.57 -5.52
N VAL A 462 4.77 -23.46 -5.09
CA VAL A 462 3.47 -22.99 -5.60
C VAL A 462 3.59 -22.62 -7.07
N ILE A 463 4.65 -21.89 -7.45
CA ILE A 463 4.88 -21.55 -8.87
C ILE A 463 5.09 -22.81 -9.72
N MET A 464 5.80 -23.82 -9.22
CA MET A 464 5.95 -25.10 -9.91
C MET A 464 4.59 -25.80 -10.11
N LEU A 465 3.70 -25.78 -9.12
CA LEU A 465 2.34 -26.33 -9.23
C LEU A 465 1.49 -25.57 -10.27
N VAL A 466 1.61 -24.24 -10.33
CA VAL A 466 0.96 -23.42 -11.37
C VAL A 466 1.48 -23.80 -12.75
N MET A 467 2.79 -24.00 -12.91
CA MET A 467 3.38 -24.45 -14.17
C MET A 467 2.92 -25.86 -14.56
N ILE A 468 2.84 -26.79 -13.60
CA ILE A 468 2.27 -28.13 -13.81
C ILE A 468 0.81 -28.01 -14.28
N ALA A 469 0.00 -27.18 -13.64
CA ALA A 469 -1.38 -26.95 -14.06
C ALA A 469 -1.49 -26.43 -15.50
N LEU A 470 -0.66 -25.45 -15.89
CA LEU A 470 -0.60 -24.95 -17.26
C LEU A 470 -0.24 -26.05 -18.25
N VAL A 471 0.83 -26.81 -17.98
CA VAL A 471 1.26 -27.92 -18.84
C VAL A 471 0.15 -28.96 -18.97
N VAL A 472 -0.48 -29.35 -17.87
CA VAL A 472 -1.53 -30.36 -17.86
C VAL A 472 -2.76 -29.91 -18.65
N LEU A 473 -3.23 -28.68 -18.44
CA LEU A 473 -4.38 -28.14 -19.18
C LEU A 473 -4.08 -28.02 -20.68
N VAL A 474 -2.85 -27.67 -21.04
CA VAL A 474 -2.37 -27.67 -22.43
C VAL A 474 -2.28 -29.10 -22.97
N LEU A 475 -1.77 -30.08 -22.23
CA LEU A 475 -1.71 -31.48 -22.68
C LEU A 475 -3.12 -32.09 -22.84
N GLN A 476 -4.10 -31.59 -22.08
CA GLN A 476 -5.51 -31.93 -22.22
C GLN A 476 -6.24 -31.15 -23.31
N TYR A 477 -5.53 -30.45 -24.21
CA TYR A 477 -6.06 -29.60 -25.30
C TYR A 477 -7.21 -30.19 -26.14
N ARG A 478 -7.41 -31.51 -26.09
CA ARG A 478 -8.55 -32.17 -26.73
C ARG A 478 -9.89 -31.76 -26.12
N LYS A 479 -9.92 -31.25 -24.88
CA LYS A 479 -11.09 -30.61 -24.28
C LYS A 479 -11.09 -29.12 -24.61
N ARG A 480 -12.16 -28.66 -25.25
CA ARG A 480 -12.32 -27.25 -25.68
C ARG A 480 -12.04 -26.24 -24.55
N LEU A 481 -12.45 -26.55 -23.33
CA LEU A 481 -12.29 -25.66 -22.18
C LEU A 481 -10.87 -25.64 -21.58
N SER A 482 -10.06 -26.69 -21.77
CA SER A 482 -8.78 -26.81 -21.06
C SER A 482 -7.75 -25.80 -21.54
N LEU A 483 -7.61 -25.64 -22.86
CA LEU A 483 -6.69 -24.65 -23.44
C LEU A 483 -7.13 -23.22 -23.12
N PHE A 484 -8.45 -22.96 -23.20
CA PHE A 484 -9.00 -21.65 -22.85
C PHE A 484 -8.71 -21.32 -21.37
N GLY A 485 -8.98 -22.25 -20.45
CA GLY A 485 -8.63 -22.11 -19.03
C GLY A 485 -7.13 -21.93 -18.78
N ALA A 486 -6.27 -22.69 -19.46
CA ALA A 486 -4.82 -22.53 -19.37
C ALA A 486 -4.37 -21.13 -19.79
N SER A 487 -4.93 -20.62 -20.89
CA SER A 487 -4.61 -19.28 -21.39
C SER A 487 -5.08 -18.17 -20.44
N ILE A 488 -6.21 -18.35 -19.74
CA ILE A 488 -6.68 -17.40 -18.72
C ILE A 488 -5.66 -17.32 -17.58
N ILE A 489 -5.28 -18.48 -17.01
CA ILE A 489 -4.32 -18.54 -15.90
C ILE A 489 -2.98 -17.95 -16.34
N PHE A 490 -2.51 -18.29 -17.54
CA PHE A 490 -1.25 -17.79 -18.08
C PHE A 490 -1.24 -16.27 -18.30
N LEU A 491 -2.21 -15.73 -19.05
CA LEU A 491 -2.28 -14.31 -19.36
C LEU A 491 -2.51 -13.46 -18.11
N TRP A 492 -3.35 -13.93 -17.18
CA TRP A 492 -3.59 -13.25 -15.92
C TRP A 492 -2.33 -13.22 -15.06
N THR A 493 -1.66 -14.37 -14.87
CA THR A 493 -0.41 -14.43 -14.09
C THR A 493 0.68 -13.56 -14.70
N LEU A 494 0.86 -13.61 -16.02
CA LEU A 494 1.89 -12.83 -16.71
C LEU A 494 1.58 -11.33 -16.65
N GLY A 495 0.34 -10.93 -16.96
CA GLY A 495 -0.07 -9.53 -16.97
C GLY A 495 0.00 -8.88 -15.59
N MET A 496 -0.54 -9.54 -14.57
CA MET A 496 -0.49 -9.01 -13.20
C MET A 496 0.90 -9.16 -12.57
N GLY A 497 1.69 -10.16 -12.97
CA GLY A 497 3.09 -10.31 -12.56
C GLY A 497 3.95 -9.16 -13.06
N TYR A 498 3.78 -8.80 -14.34
CA TYR A 498 4.42 -7.63 -14.92
C TYR A 498 3.96 -6.33 -14.26
N THR A 499 2.64 -6.16 -14.09
CA THR A 499 2.07 -4.96 -13.45
C THR A 499 2.54 -4.79 -12.01
N THR A 500 2.61 -5.87 -11.23
CA THR A 500 3.13 -5.83 -9.85
C THR A 500 4.60 -5.40 -9.81
N LYS A 501 5.42 -5.89 -10.76
CA LYS A 501 6.82 -5.49 -10.88
C LYS A 501 6.98 -4.01 -11.25
N THR A 502 6.18 -3.51 -12.19
CA THR A 502 6.38 -2.16 -12.76
C THR A 502 5.63 -1.06 -12.02
N ALA A 503 4.42 -1.34 -11.53
CA ALA A 503 3.51 -0.38 -10.91
C ALA A 503 3.42 -0.51 -9.38
N GLY A 504 3.91 -1.61 -8.78
CA GLY A 504 4.15 -1.73 -7.35
C GLY A 504 3.46 -2.90 -6.64
N ILE A 505 3.86 -3.13 -5.38
CA ILE A 505 3.39 -4.24 -4.53
C ILE A 505 1.86 -4.26 -4.33
N ARG A 506 1.16 -3.12 -4.47
CA ARG A 506 -0.31 -3.03 -4.37
C ARG A 506 -1.04 -4.04 -5.26
N PHE A 507 -0.51 -4.33 -6.45
CA PHE A 507 -1.14 -5.23 -7.42
C PHE A 507 -0.90 -6.72 -7.14
N LEU A 508 -0.10 -7.04 -6.12
CA LEU A 508 0.20 -8.42 -5.73
C LEU A 508 -1.07 -9.20 -5.36
N MET A 509 -2.03 -8.56 -4.71
CA MET A 509 -3.32 -9.17 -4.37
C MET A 509 -4.10 -9.64 -5.62
N ASN A 510 -3.93 -8.98 -6.77
CA ASN A 510 -4.57 -9.39 -8.02
C ASN A 510 -3.93 -10.64 -8.66
N LEU A 511 -2.73 -11.04 -8.22
CA LEU A 511 -2.10 -12.32 -8.61
C LEU A 511 -2.66 -13.52 -7.84
N THR A 512 -3.33 -13.29 -6.72
CA THR A 512 -3.83 -14.39 -5.88
C THR A 512 -4.83 -15.26 -6.63
N SER A 513 -5.73 -14.66 -7.43
CA SER A 513 -6.75 -15.39 -8.19
C SER A 513 -6.18 -16.42 -9.18
N PRO A 514 -5.29 -16.05 -10.14
CA PRO A 514 -4.74 -17.01 -11.08
C PRO A 514 -3.79 -18.02 -10.42
N ILE A 515 -3.04 -17.60 -9.38
CA ILE A 515 -2.15 -18.51 -8.63
C ILE A 515 -2.97 -19.55 -7.86
N ALA A 516 -4.04 -19.15 -7.19
CA ALA A 516 -4.95 -20.05 -6.49
C ALA A 516 -5.56 -21.10 -7.45
N LEU A 517 -6.02 -20.66 -8.63
CA LEU A 517 -6.54 -21.57 -9.66
C LEU A 517 -5.47 -22.56 -10.14
N GLY A 518 -4.27 -22.07 -10.48
CA GLY A 518 -3.16 -22.92 -10.91
C GLY A 518 -2.73 -23.91 -9.83
N TYR A 519 -2.60 -23.45 -8.58
CA TYR A 519 -2.29 -24.27 -7.42
C TYR A 519 -3.30 -25.41 -7.24
N GLY A 520 -4.60 -25.08 -7.20
CA GLY A 520 -5.66 -26.08 -6.99
C GLY A 520 -5.70 -27.13 -8.09
N ILE A 521 -5.57 -26.72 -9.36
CA ILE A 521 -5.54 -27.62 -10.52
C ILE A 521 -4.27 -28.48 -10.51
N GLY A 522 -3.13 -27.90 -10.17
CA GLY A 522 -1.83 -28.59 -10.10
C GLY A 522 -1.84 -29.72 -9.09
N ILE A 523 -2.31 -29.46 -7.86
CA ILE A 523 -2.43 -30.50 -6.83
C ILE A 523 -3.47 -31.54 -7.19
N ALA A 524 -4.65 -31.12 -7.69
CA ALA A 524 -5.68 -32.08 -8.11
C ALA A 524 -5.17 -33.03 -9.20
N PHE A 525 -4.33 -32.53 -10.11
CA PHE A 525 -3.67 -33.37 -11.10
C PHE A 525 -2.66 -34.34 -10.50
N LEU A 526 -1.75 -33.88 -9.64
CA LEU A 526 -0.79 -34.77 -8.99
C LEU A 526 -1.51 -35.86 -8.18
N PHE A 527 -2.59 -35.49 -7.49
CA PHE A 527 -3.45 -36.44 -6.79
C PHE A 527 -4.05 -37.48 -7.73
N THR A 528 -4.60 -37.06 -8.88
CA THR A 528 -5.14 -37.95 -9.91
C THR A 528 -4.07 -38.89 -10.47
N LEU A 529 -2.85 -38.37 -10.69
CA LEU A 529 -1.73 -39.15 -11.20
C LEU A 529 -1.34 -40.26 -10.21
N VAL A 530 -1.25 -39.94 -8.93
CA VAL A 530 -0.97 -40.92 -7.87
C VAL A 530 -2.09 -41.96 -7.81
N LEU A 531 -3.35 -41.53 -7.78
CA LEU A 531 -4.52 -42.42 -7.76
C LEU A 531 -4.51 -43.44 -8.92
N ARG A 532 -4.23 -42.98 -10.15
CA ARG A 532 -4.19 -43.86 -11.32
C ARG A 532 -3.08 -44.90 -11.24
N ASN A 533 -1.86 -44.48 -10.93
CA ASN A 533 -0.73 -45.40 -10.85
C ASN A 533 -0.95 -46.46 -9.78
N VAL A 534 -1.57 -46.05 -8.68
CA VAL A 534 -1.93 -46.94 -7.60
C VAL A 534 -3.04 -47.94 -8.01
N LYS A 535 -4.10 -47.49 -8.71
CA LYS A 535 -5.14 -48.38 -9.26
C LYS A 535 -4.58 -49.42 -10.25
N LYS A 536 -3.52 -49.08 -11.00
CA LYS A 536 -2.84 -50.03 -11.91
C LYS A 536 -2.09 -51.13 -11.17
N ILE A 537 -1.61 -50.85 -9.95
CA ILE A 537 -0.77 -51.75 -9.17
C ILE A 537 -1.62 -52.61 -8.22
N VAL A 538 -2.74 -52.09 -7.69
CA VAL A 538 -3.55 -52.76 -6.66
C VAL A 538 -4.94 -53.11 -7.21
N PRO A 539 -5.28 -54.41 -7.36
CA PRO A 539 -6.62 -54.85 -7.76
C PRO A 539 -7.70 -54.39 -6.76
N GLU A 540 -8.88 -53.98 -7.24
CA GLU A 540 -9.99 -53.46 -6.41
C GLU A 540 -10.49 -54.45 -5.33
N ASN A 541 -10.22 -55.74 -5.51
CA ASN A 541 -10.69 -56.81 -4.64
C ASN A 541 -9.70 -57.16 -3.51
N ALA A 542 -8.52 -56.53 -3.48
CA ALA A 542 -7.51 -56.82 -2.48
C ALA A 542 -7.86 -56.17 -1.14
N HIS A 543 -7.74 -56.92 -0.04
CA HIS A 543 -7.89 -56.41 1.33
C HIS A 543 -6.97 -55.22 1.64
N PHE A 544 -5.91 -55.05 0.84
CA PHE A 544 -4.93 -53.96 0.92
C PHE A 544 -5.41 -52.64 0.26
N TYR A 545 -6.45 -52.67 -0.58
CA TYR A 545 -6.98 -51.50 -1.29
C TYR A 545 -7.44 -50.37 -0.34
N THR A 546 -7.87 -50.73 0.86
CA THR A 546 -8.24 -49.77 1.93
C THR A 546 -7.01 -49.07 2.53
N HIS A 547 -5.90 -49.79 2.70
CA HIS A 547 -4.60 -49.21 3.09
C HIS A 547 -4.06 -48.30 1.99
N THR A 548 -4.29 -48.66 0.74
CA THR A 548 -3.91 -47.90 -0.44
C THR A 548 -4.63 -46.54 -0.52
N LYS A 549 -5.95 -46.46 -0.27
CA LYS A 549 -6.66 -45.17 -0.14
C LYS A 549 -6.11 -44.30 1.00
N SER A 550 -5.71 -44.94 2.10
CA SER A 550 -5.13 -44.25 3.25
C SER A 550 -3.77 -43.63 2.93
N ILE A 551 -2.89 -44.35 2.21
CA ILE A 551 -1.60 -43.83 1.74
C ILE A 551 -1.78 -42.62 0.81
N ILE A 552 -2.77 -42.68 -0.09
CA ILE A 552 -3.06 -41.59 -1.03
C ILE A 552 -3.63 -40.37 -0.31
N ALA A 553 -4.50 -40.56 0.67
CA ALA A 553 -5.00 -39.49 1.53
C ALA A 553 -3.86 -38.86 2.36
N ILE A 554 -2.94 -39.67 2.90
CA ILE A 554 -1.75 -39.19 3.60
C ILE A 554 -0.85 -38.38 2.66
N PHE A 555 -0.63 -38.83 1.42
CA PHE A 555 0.14 -38.08 0.42
C PHE A 555 -0.51 -36.73 0.08
N LEU A 556 -1.83 -36.70 -0.09
CA LEU A 556 -2.57 -35.45 -0.32
C LEU A 556 -2.45 -34.51 0.89
N LEU A 557 -2.64 -35.02 2.10
CA LEU A 557 -2.51 -34.26 3.33
C LEU A 557 -1.07 -33.76 3.53
N MET A 558 -0.06 -34.54 3.15
CA MET A 558 1.35 -34.14 3.18
C MET A 558 1.63 -33.04 2.16
N MET A 559 1.08 -33.14 0.94
CA MET A 559 1.21 -32.09 -0.07
C MET A 559 0.54 -30.78 0.36
N ILE A 560 -0.67 -30.86 0.92
CA ILE A 560 -1.38 -29.70 1.48
C ILE A 560 -0.61 -29.15 2.69
N GLY A 561 -0.12 -30.01 3.58
CA GLY A 561 0.71 -29.61 4.72
C GLY A 561 2.02 -28.93 4.31
N LEU A 562 2.69 -29.44 3.27
CA LEU A 562 3.96 -28.89 2.77
C LEU A 562 3.78 -27.53 2.08
N THR A 563 2.66 -27.32 1.38
CA THR A 563 2.47 -26.13 0.52
C THR A 563 1.56 -25.07 1.15
N MET A 564 0.51 -25.45 1.86
CA MET A 564 -0.35 -24.53 2.62
C MET A 564 0.05 -24.40 4.09
N GLY A 565 0.80 -25.36 4.66
CA GLY A 565 1.15 -25.33 6.08
C GLY A 565 -0.01 -25.69 7.01
N ILE A 566 -1.01 -26.41 6.50
CA ILE A 566 -2.15 -26.92 7.29
C ILE A 566 -1.78 -28.29 7.88
N SER A 567 -1.71 -28.37 9.20
CA SER A 567 -1.51 -29.61 9.95
C SER A 567 -2.87 -30.21 10.37
N PRO A 568 -3.05 -31.54 10.31
CA PRO A 568 -4.22 -32.20 10.89
C PRO A 568 -4.21 -32.20 12.44
N PHE A 569 -3.06 -31.87 13.05
CA PHE A 569 -2.88 -31.81 14.50
C PHE A 569 -2.58 -30.37 14.95
N PRO A 570 -3.04 -29.94 16.15
CA PRO A 570 -2.62 -28.66 16.72
C PRO A 570 -1.10 -28.54 16.87
N PRO A 571 -0.48 -27.39 16.51
CA PRO A 571 -1.12 -26.21 15.93
C PRO A 571 -1.50 -26.42 14.45
N PHE A 572 -2.77 -26.16 14.11
CA PHE A 572 -3.34 -26.40 12.78
C PHE A 572 -2.68 -25.58 11.66
N CYS A 573 -2.21 -24.36 11.95
CA CYS A 573 -1.31 -23.61 11.08
C CYS A 573 0.06 -23.55 11.74
N SER A 574 1.05 -24.25 11.17
CA SER A 574 2.40 -24.34 11.73
C SER A 574 3.49 -23.77 10.82
N SER A 575 3.18 -23.54 9.54
CA SER A 575 4.13 -23.02 8.55
C SER A 575 3.41 -22.37 7.36
N GLY A 576 4.19 -21.82 6.43
CA GLY A 576 3.73 -21.47 5.09
C GLY A 576 2.59 -20.42 5.05
N ILE A 577 1.65 -20.64 4.13
CA ILE A 577 0.57 -19.69 3.81
C ILE A 577 -0.43 -19.59 4.96
N CYS A 578 -0.81 -20.71 5.60
CA CYS A 578 -1.73 -20.75 6.74
C CYS A 578 -1.18 -19.96 7.94
N GLU A 579 0.10 -20.14 8.27
CA GLU A 579 0.75 -19.36 9.33
C GLU A 579 0.81 -17.88 8.97
N GLY A 580 1.13 -17.55 7.71
CA GLY A 580 1.08 -16.19 7.21
C GLY A 580 -0.30 -15.54 7.39
N ALA A 581 -1.38 -16.24 7.02
CA ALA A 581 -2.75 -15.80 7.24
C ALA A 581 -3.09 -15.63 8.72
N LYS A 582 -2.66 -16.56 9.58
CA LYS A 582 -2.86 -16.48 11.03
C LYS A 582 -2.14 -15.26 11.62
N ARG A 583 -0.89 -15.04 11.22
CA ARG A 583 -0.10 -13.88 11.66
C ARG A 583 -0.77 -12.58 11.23
N VAL A 584 -1.15 -12.46 9.96
CA VAL A 584 -1.84 -11.26 9.46
C VAL A 584 -3.17 -11.04 10.17
N SER A 585 -4.02 -12.06 10.29
CA SER A 585 -5.34 -11.90 10.91
C SER A 585 -5.28 -11.54 12.39
N THR A 586 -4.29 -12.02 13.14
CA THR A 586 -4.18 -11.80 14.58
C THR A 586 -3.32 -10.59 14.96
N ALA A 587 -2.43 -10.11 14.11
CA ALA A 587 -1.52 -8.99 14.42
C ALA A 587 -2.09 -7.61 14.05
N GLN A 588 -3.29 -7.54 13.47
CA GLN A 588 -3.85 -6.29 12.95
C GLN A 588 -4.51 -5.50 14.07
N LEU A 589 -4.07 -4.26 14.23
CA LEU A 589 -4.61 -3.31 15.19
C LEU A 589 -4.96 -1.99 14.50
N PRO A 590 -5.98 -1.27 14.99
CA PRO A 590 -6.27 0.06 14.52
C PRO A 590 -5.08 1.01 14.75
N LEU A 591 -4.70 1.74 13.71
CA LEU A 591 -3.75 2.87 13.86
C LEU A 591 -4.41 4.07 14.55
N PHE A 592 -5.72 4.19 14.42
CA PHE A 592 -6.52 5.19 15.11
C PHE A 592 -6.93 4.67 16.48
N ASP A 593 -6.75 5.48 17.52
CA ASP A 593 -7.01 5.12 18.91
C ASP A 593 -7.63 6.29 19.68
N ASP A 594 -7.88 6.07 20.97
CA ASP A 594 -8.41 7.07 21.88
C ASP A 594 -7.58 8.34 21.98
N GLY A 595 -6.25 8.25 21.77
CA GLY A 595 -5.37 9.41 21.73
C GLY A 595 -5.73 10.33 20.57
N TRP A 596 -5.93 9.76 19.38
CA TRP A 596 -6.43 10.51 18.23
C TRP A 596 -7.88 10.96 18.41
N TYR A 597 -8.78 10.11 18.89
CA TYR A 597 -10.18 10.46 19.13
C TYR A 597 -10.30 11.67 20.06
N LYS A 598 -9.67 11.65 21.23
CA LYS A 598 -9.72 12.74 22.22
C LYS A 598 -9.21 14.06 21.62
N THR A 599 -8.10 13.98 20.89
CA THR A 599 -7.44 15.11 20.22
C THR A 599 -8.36 15.76 19.17
N LEU A 600 -8.95 14.95 18.30
CA LEU A 600 -9.83 15.44 17.22
C LEU A 600 -11.20 15.88 17.75
N ASN A 601 -11.73 15.20 18.76
CA ASN A 601 -12.97 15.58 19.40
C ASN A 601 -12.83 16.92 20.16
N LYS A 602 -11.67 17.19 20.78
CA LYS A 602 -11.37 18.49 21.36
C LYS A 602 -11.41 19.61 20.31
N ILE A 603 -10.77 19.42 19.14
CA ILE A 603 -10.87 20.38 18.03
C ILE A 603 -12.35 20.56 17.64
N LYS A 604 -13.11 19.49 17.48
CA LYS A 604 -14.53 19.56 17.10
C LYS A 604 -15.36 20.42 18.06
N GLN A 605 -15.09 20.32 19.36
CA GLN A 605 -15.85 21.00 20.42
C GLN A 605 -15.42 22.46 20.62
N GLU A 606 -14.13 22.78 20.51
CA GLU A 606 -13.58 24.08 20.90
C GLU A 606 -13.23 25.01 19.73
N SER A 607 -13.10 24.50 18.49
CA SER A 607 -12.77 25.32 17.31
C SER A 607 -14.00 25.84 16.56
N SER A 608 -13.83 26.90 15.76
CA SER A 608 -14.88 27.39 14.86
C SER A 608 -15.29 26.31 13.83
N PRO A 609 -16.57 26.23 13.41
CA PRO A 609 -17.03 25.21 12.47
C PRO A 609 -16.32 25.24 11.11
N ASP A 610 -15.82 26.40 10.70
CA ASP A 610 -15.08 26.63 9.46
C ASP A 610 -13.56 26.50 9.63
N ALA A 611 -13.08 26.12 10.82
CA ALA A 611 -11.66 25.98 11.11
C ALA A 611 -10.98 24.96 10.20
N ILE A 612 -9.70 25.20 9.94
CA ILE A 612 -8.88 24.40 9.03
C ILE A 612 -7.76 23.69 9.80
N ILE A 613 -7.66 22.38 9.59
CA ILE A 613 -6.57 21.57 10.13
C ILE A 613 -5.49 21.38 9.05
N ASN A 614 -4.27 21.74 9.42
CA ASN A 614 -3.06 21.65 8.61
C ASN A 614 -2.21 20.49 9.15
N SER A 615 -1.71 19.64 8.26
CA SER A 615 -0.81 18.53 8.57
C SER A 615 -0.23 18.02 7.25
N TRP A 616 0.71 17.07 7.34
CA TRP A 616 0.95 16.15 6.25
C TRP A 616 -0.33 15.35 5.90
N TRP A 617 -0.45 14.88 4.65
CA TRP A 617 -1.72 14.42 4.07
C TRP A 617 -2.30 13.15 4.69
N ASP A 618 -1.46 12.28 5.25
CA ASP A 618 -1.85 10.95 5.73
C ASP A 618 -3.10 11.00 6.61
N PHE A 619 -3.12 11.86 7.62
CA PHE A 619 -4.17 11.88 8.64
C PHE A 619 -5.44 12.67 8.25
N GLY A 620 -5.48 13.27 7.06
CA GLY A 620 -6.58 14.14 6.65
C GLY A 620 -7.96 13.43 6.67
N HIS A 621 -8.00 12.12 6.39
CA HIS A 621 -9.23 11.34 6.48
C HIS A 621 -9.76 11.22 7.93
N TRP A 622 -8.87 11.08 8.91
CA TRP A 622 -9.25 11.04 10.33
C TRP A 622 -9.80 12.38 10.79
N PHE A 623 -9.17 13.48 10.38
CA PHE A 623 -9.58 14.84 10.73
C PHE A 623 -11.00 15.12 10.23
N LYS A 624 -11.28 14.81 8.97
CA LYS A 624 -12.63 14.99 8.40
C LYS A 624 -13.66 14.07 9.08
N ALA A 625 -13.30 12.82 9.37
CA ALA A 625 -14.23 11.84 9.94
C ALA A 625 -14.61 12.11 11.41
N TYR A 626 -13.68 12.64 12.23
CA TYR A 626 -13.90 12.86 13.67
C TYR A 626 -13.91 14.32 14.09
N ALA A 627 -12.97 15.15 13.63
CA ALA A 627 -12.97 16.57 13.98
C ALA A 627 -14.09 17.34 13.25
N ASN A 628 -14.55 16.82 12.11
CA ASN A 628 -15.51 17.48 11.23
C ASN A 628 -15.06 18.93 10.91
N ARG A 629 -13.81 19.06 10.47
CA ARG A 629 -13.16 20.32 10.10
C ARG A 629 -12.49 20.18 8.74
N LYS A 630 -12.29 21.32 8.09
CA LYS A 630 -11.69 21.37 6.76
C LYS A 630 -10.20 21.01 6.83
N VAL A 631 -9.67 20.38 5.80
CA VAL A 631 -8.24 20.07 5.66
C VAL A 631 -7.71 20.61 4.35
N ILE A 632 -6.45 21.03 4.33
CA ILE A 632 -5.80 21.56 3.13
C ILE A 632 -5.71 20.48 2.03
N PHE A 633 -5.42 19.23 2.41
CA PHE A 633 -5.33 18.07 1.52
C PHE A 633 -5.27 16.77 2.34
N ASP A 634 -5.57 15.64 1.71
CA ASP A 634 -5.57 14.30 2.33
C ASP A 634 -5.15 13.19 1.33
N GLY A 635 -5.28 11.91 1.72
CA GLY A 635 -4.92 10.76 0.87
C GLY A 635 -5.64 10.68 -0.48
N ALA A 636 -6.84 11.26 -0.60
CA ALA A 636 -7.62 11.33 -1.85
C ALA A 636 -7.27 12.58 -2.69
N SER A 637 -6.37 13.44 -2.20
CA SER A 637 -5.87 14.62 -2.88
C SER A 637 -4.36 14.83 -2.69
N GLN A 638 -3.60 13.77 -2.42
CA GLN A 638 -2.20 13.87 -2.03
C GLN A 638 -1.28 14.40 -3.14
N ASN A 639 -1.51 14.03 -4.40
CA ASN A 639 -0.62 14.35 -5.52
C ASN A 639 -0.89 15.75 -6.14
N ILE A 640 -0.80 16.79 -5.31
CA ILE A 640 -1.05 18.20 -5.66
C ILE A 640 0.06 19.11 -5.09
N PRO A 641 0.23 20.33 -5.61
CA PRO A 641 1.29 21.26 -5.17
C PRO A 641 1.32 21.57 -3.67
N GLN A 642 0.18 21.47 -2.96
CA GLN A 642 0.08 21.66 -1.53
C GLN A 642 1.02 20.73 -0.73
N ALA A 643 1.37 19.55 -1.26
CA ALA A 643 2.37 18.68 -0.64
C ALA A 643 3.75 19.33 -0.56
N HIS A 644 4.20 20.02 -1.62
CA HIS A 644 5.44 20.80 -1.60
C HIS A 644 5.37 21.92 -0.55
N TRP A 645 4.27 22.68 -0.55
CA TRP A 645 4.11 23.81 0.37
C TRP A 645 4.05 23.38 1.82
N MET A 646 3.32 22.31 2.15
CA MET A 646 3.30 21.76 3.50
C MET A 646 4.69 21.25 3.91
N GLY A 647 5.37 20.50 3.03
CA GLY A 647 6.74 20.05 3.27
C GLY A 647 7.69 21.23 3.53
N ARG A 648 7.56 22.32 2.78
CA ARG A 648 8.36 23.53 2.92
C ARG A 648 8.08 24.25 4.24
N ALA A 649 6.81 24.35 4.64
CA ALA A 649 6.41 24.95 5.91
C ALA A 649 6.95 24.17 7.11
N LEU A 650 7.04 22.84 7.01
CA LEU A 650 7.62 21.97 8.04
C LEU A 650 9.16 22.05 8.07
N LEU A 651 9.80 22.11 6.90
CA LEU A 651 11.26 22.03 6.74
C LEU A 651 11.98 23.37 6.98
N THR A 652 11.37 24.51 6.62
CA THR A 652 12.06 25.81 6.73
C THR A 652 12.42 26.15 8.18
N THR A 653 13.56 26.82 8.33
CA THR A 653 14.04 27.36 9.61
C THR A 653 13.50 28.75 9.92
N ASP A 654 12.91 29.42 8.93
CA ASP A 654 12.30 30.74 9.05
C ASP A 654 10.81 30.61 9.39
N GLU A 655 10.46 30.96 10.63
CA GLU A 655 9.08 30.97 11.10
C GLU A 655 8.18 31.88 10.25
N LYS A 656 8.71 32.98 9.70
CA LYS A 656 7.95 33.89 8.83
C LYS A 656 7.57 33.23 7.53
N GLU A 657 8.52 32.53 6.91
CA GLU A 657 8.26 31.74 5.70
C GLU A 657 7.23 30.64 5.98
N SER A 658 7.38 29.89 7.08
CA SER A 658 6.41 28.84 7.45
C SER A 658 5.00 29.40 7.66
N GLY A 659 4.86 30.46 8.45
CA GLY A 659 3.59 31.13 8.71
C GLY A 659 2.93 31.68 7.45
N ALA A 660 3.70 32.32 6.56
CA ALA A 660 3.18 32.86 5.31
C ALA A 660 2.73 31.76 4.32
N ILE A 661 3.46 30.64 4.24
CA ILE A 661 3.04 29.48 3.44
C ILE A 661 1.73 28.89 3.99
N LEU A 662 1.63 28.73 5.31
CA LEU A 662 0.39 28.27 5.96
C LEU A 662 -0.75 29.24 5.66
N ARG A 663 -0.56 30.56 5.77
CA ARG A 663 -1.58 31.56 5.43
C ARG A 663 -2.07 31.40 3.98
N MET A 664 -1.14 31.34 3.03
CA MET A 664 -1.48 31.14 1.61
C MET A 664 -2.33 29.87 1.40
N MET A 665 -1.92 28.75 2.00
CA MET A 665 -2.66 27.50 1.88
C MET A 665 -4.07 27.61 2.47
N ASN A 666 -4.23 28.29 3.62
CA ASN A 666 -5.54 28.48 4.28
C ASN A 666 -6.44 29.50 3.55
N CYS A 667 -5.87 30.41 2.76
CA CYS A 667 -6.61 31.37 1.91
C CYS A 667 -7.08 30.78 0.57
N GLY A 668 -6.30 29.87 -0.02
CA GLY A 668 -6.57 29.43 -1.39
C GLY A 668 -5.83 28.19 -1.87
N GLY A 669 -5.17 27.43 -0.99
CA GLY A 669 -4.32 26.30 -1.39
C GLY A 669 -3.18 26.76 -2.29
N ASN A 670 -3.18 26.31 -3.55
CA ASN A 670 -2.18 26.69 -4.56
C ASN A 670 -2.69 27.78 -5.55
N LYS A 671 -3.88 28.36 -5.33
CA LYS A 671 -4.50 29.25 -6.32
C LYS A 671 -3.71 30.54 -6.59
N ALA A 672 -3.00 31.07 -5.60
CA ALA A 672 -2.13 32.24 -5.79
C ALA A 672 -1.03 31.96 -6.83
N TYR A 673 -0.40 30.78 -6.75
CA TYR A 673 0.55 30.29 -7.74
C TYR A 673 -0.09 30.16 -9.13
N GLU A 674 -1.27 29.54 -9.21
CA GLU A 674 -1.97 29.31 -10.49
C GLU A 674 -2.32 30.62 -11.20
N ILE A 675 -2.72 31.66 -10.45
CA ILE A 675 -3.01 32.99 -11.01
C ILE A 675 -1.76 33.58 -11.67
N LEU A 676 -0.60 33.51 -11.01
CA LEU A 676 0.67 33.97 -11.60
C LEU A 676 1.10 33.12 -12.79
N GLN A 677 0.92 31.80 -12.71
CA GLN A 677 1.32 30.87 -13.77
C GLN A 677 0.54 31.09 -15.07
N ASN A 678 -0.74 31.50 -14.97
CA ASN A 678 -1.62 31.69 -16.11
C ASN A 678 -1.26 32.89 -17.00
N THR A 679 -0.36 33.79 -16.58
CA THR A 679 0.10 34.92 -17.41
C THR A 679 1.22 34.55 -18.40
N ASN A 680 1.18 33.30 -18.93
CA ASN A 680 2.17 32.71 -19.86
C ASN A 680 3.62 32.66 -19.35
N GLN A 681 3.82 32.50 -18.04
CA GLN A 681 5.15 32.48 -17.44
C GLN A 681 5.73 31.07 -17.32
N ASN A 682 7.06 30.95 -17.33
CA ASN A 682 7.73 29.69 -17.02
C ASN A 682 7.54 29.37 -15.52
N HIS A 683 7.32 28.10 -15.20
CA HIS A 683 7.22 27.59 -13.84
C HIS A 683 8.37 28.08 -12.92
N ILE A 684 9.59 28.15 -13.44
CA ILE A 684 10.77 28.63 -12.67
C ILE A 684 10.59 30.09 -12.22
N THR A 685 10.24 30.98 -13.15
CA THR A 685 10.07 32.40 -12.85
C THR A 685 8.89 32.65 -11.93
N THR A 686 7.82 31.84 -12.06
CA THR A 686 6.67 31.86 -11.15
C THR A 686 7.03 31.37 -9.75
N MET A 687 7.86 30.34 -9.61
CA MET A 687 8.31 29.90 -8.28
C MET A 687 9.26 30.90 -7.61
N GLN A 688 10.13 31.54 -8.37
CA GLN A 688 10.98 32.64 -7.88
C GLN A 688 10.12 33.81 -7.37
N ALA A 689 9.05 34.16 -8.12
CA ALA A 689 8.04 35.12 -7.71
C ALA A 689 7.44 34.82 -6.35
N MET A 690 6.94 33.59 -6.19
CA MET A 690 6.25 33.16 -4.99
C MET A 690 7.18 33.21 -3.79
N ARG A 691 8.44 32.77 -3.93
CA ARG A 691 9.44 32.82 -2.86
C ARG A 691 9.75 34.24 -2.39
N GLU A 692 9.68 35.22 -3.29
CA GLU A 692 9.82 36.64 -2.92
C GLU A 692 8.55 37.16 -2.23
N LEU A 693 7.37 36.93 -2.84
CA LEU A 693 6.08 37.41 -2.34
C LEU A 693 5.74 36.85 -0.95
N ILE A 694 6.03 35.57 -0.68
CA ILE A 694 5.82 34.91 0.63
C ILE A 694 6.52 35.65 1.78
N LYS A 695 7.62 36.36 1.50
CA LYS A 695 8.40 37.07 2.54
C LYS A 695 7.92 38.49 2.82
N LEU A 696 6.97 39.00 2.03
CA LEU A 696 6.48 40.38 2.13
C LEU A 696 5.21 40.45 2.99
N SER A 697 5.12 41.49 3.83
CA SER A 697 3.93 41.72 4.67
C SER A 697 3.08 42.85 4.09
N PRO A 698 1.83 42.59 3.68
CA PRO A 698 0.96 43.60 3.07
C PRO A 698 0.60 44.77 4.01
N LYS A 699 0.85 44.64 5.32
CA LYS A 699 0.61 45.70 6.30
C LYS A 699 1.70 46.78 6.30
N LYS A 700 2.89 46.47 5.77
CA LYS A 700 3.95 47.48 5.58
C LYS A 700 3.74 48.17 4.24
N GLN A 701 3.66 49.49 4.27
CA GLN A 701 3.39 50.27 3.05
C GLN A 701 4.46 50.03 1.97
N GLU A 702 5.73 49.89 2.35
CA GLU A 702 6.84 49.60 1.45
C GLU A 702 6.68 48.22 0.76
N ASP A 703 6.39 47.18 1.54
CA ASP A 703 6.15 45.83 1.03
C ASP A 703 4.92 45.80 0.12
N LYS A 704 3.86 46.55 0.44
CA LYS A 704 2.67 46.67 -0.40
C LYS A 704 3.00 47.23 -1.79
N VAL A 705 3.77 48.33 -1.85
CA VAL A 705 4.24 48.90 -3.13
C VAL A 705 5.10 47.90 -3.89
N LYS A 706 5.97 47.18 -3.18
CA LYS A 706 6.81 46.13 -3.78
C LYS A 706 5.97 44.98 -4.35
N ILE A 707 4.97 44.49 -3.62
CA ILE A 707 4.02 43.46 -4.09
C ILE A 707 3.33 43.95 -5.36
N GLU A 708 2.76 45.15 -5.36
CA GLU A 708 2.05 45.70 -6.53
C GLU A 708 2.97 45.84 -7.76
N SER A 709 4.22 46.29 -7.57
CA SER A 709 5.23 46.32 -8.65
C SER A 709 5.48 44.93 -9.21
N ILE A 710 5.74 43.96 -8.32
CA ILE A 710 6.05 42.58 -8.67
C ILE A 710 4.90 41.92 -9.45
N LEU A 711 3.64 42.18 -9.08
CA LEU A 711 2.47 41.63 -9.77
C LEU A 711 2.24 42.31 -11.13
N LYS A 712 2.44 43.63 -11.20
CA LYS A 712 2.31 44.40 -12.45
C LYS A 712 3.38 44.02 -13.47
N ASP A 713 4.63 43.87 -13.04
CA ASP A 713 5.74 43.43 -13.90
C ASP A 713 5.50 42.03 -14.48
N ARG A 714 4.62 41.24 -13.84
CA ARG A 714 4.17 39.92 -14.28
C ARG A 714 2.91 39.91 -15.14
N GLY A 715 2.42 41.09 -15.51
CA GLY A 715 1.32 41.25 -16.45
C GLY A 715 -0.07 40.99 -15.85
N LEU A 716 -0.21 40.96 -14.52
CA LEU A 716 -1.52 40.82 -13.88
C LEU A 716 -2.30 42.12 -14.04
N ASN A 717 -3.57 42.01 -14.45
CA ASN A 717 -4.50 43.13 -14.43
C ASN A 717 -5.04 43.39 -13.01
N THR A 718 -5.80 44.47 -12.82
CA THR A 718 -6.35 44.85 -11.50
C THR A 718 -7.23 43.76 -10.88
N THR A 719 -8.05 43.08 -11.69
CA THR A 719 -8.93 41.99 -11.23
C THR A 719 -8.14 40.76 -10.79
N GLU A 720 -7.12 40.37 -11.55
CA GLU A 720 -6.22 39.26 -11.21
C GLU A 720 -5.37 39.57 -9.98
N THR A 721 -4.93 40.82 -9.86
CA THR A 721 -4.20 41.32 -8.68
C THR A 721 -5.06 41.21 -7.42
N GLN A 722 -6.34 41.61 -7.50
CA GLN A 722 -7.28 41.44 -6.40
C GLN A 722 -7.50 39.96 -6.05
N LYS A 723 -7.71 39.10 -7.06
CA LYS A 723 -7.84 37.66 -6.82
C LYS A 723 -6.58 37.06 -6.20
N PHE A 724 -5.40 37.46 -6.66
CA PHE A 724 -4.14 37.04 -6.07
C PHE A 724 -4.07 37.43 -4.60
N TRP A 725 -4.43 38.69 -4.28
CA TRP A 725 -4.48 39.19 -2.91
C TRP A 725 -5.38 38.35 -2.00
N GLU A 726 -6.60 38.05 -2.46
CA GLU A 726 -7.57 37.22 -1.75
C GLU A 726 -7.08 35.78 -1.52
N ARG A 727 -6.14 35.28 -2.33
CA ARG A 727 -5.59 33.91 -2.21
C ARG A 727 -4.26 33.84 -1.45
N MET A 728 -3.52 34.95 -1.37
CA MET A 728 -2.19 34.99 -0.77
C MET A 728 -2.20 35.65 0.62
N TYR A 729 -2.97 36.72 0.78
CA TYR A 729 -2.89 37.66 1.90
C TYR A 729 -4.22 37.87 2.62
N CYS A 730 -5.17 36.93 2.50
CA CYS A 730 -6.43 37.00 3.24
C CYS A 730 -6.20 36.85 4.75
N GLU A 731 -7.21 37.23 5.53
CA GLU A 731 -7.34 36.80 6.94
C GLU A 731 -7.99 35.41 6.95
N PRO A 732 -7.23 34.32 7.20
CA PRO A 732 -7.78 32.98 7.10
C PRO A 732 -8.71 32.66 8.29
N PRO A 733 -9.58 31.64 8.15
CA PRO A 733 -10.31 31.09 9.28
C PRO A 733 -9.37 30.64 10.41
N GLU A 734 -9.94 30.33 11.58
CA GLU A 734 -9.19 29.69 12.65
C GLU A 734 -8.49 28.43 12.11
N ALA A 735 -7.21 28.26 12.44
CA ALA A 735 -6.44 27.16 11.89
C ALA A 735 -5.53 26.51 12.92
N TYR A 736 -5.31 25.22 12.72
CA TYR A 736 -4.48 24.37 13.56
C TYR A 736 -3.43 23.67 12.71
N LEU A 737 -2.24 23.45 13.26
CA LEU A 737 -1.19 22.61 12.69
C LEU A 737 -0.98 21.40 13.61
N VAL A 738 -1.11 20.20 13.06
CA VAL A 738 -0.90 18.95 13.78
C VAL A 738 0.52 18.43 13.50
N THR A 739 1.25 18.08 14.55
CA THR A 739 2.56 17.43 14.47
C THR A 739 2.56 16.18 15.35
N SER A 740 2.94 15.02 14.81
CA SER A 740 2.93 13.74 15.54
C SER A 740 4.25 12.97 15.42
N SER A 741 4.47 11.96 16.29
CA SER A 741 5.68 11.12 16.24
C SER A 741 5.83 10.38 14.91
N ASP A 742 4.74 9.93 14.28
CA ASP A 742 4.79 9.25 12.98
C ASP A 742 5.38 10.17 11.87
N MET A 743 5.17 11.49 11.96
CA MET A 743 5.80 12.43 11.03
C MET A 743 7.33 12.48 11.15
N THR A 744 7.90 12.08 12.29
CA THR A 744 9.35 11.93 12.44
C THR A 744 9.86 10.81 11.53
N GLY A 745 9.16 9.67 11.49
CA GLY A 745 9.50 8.55 10.59
C GLY A 745 9.29 8.88 9.11
N LYS A 746 8.43 9.87 8.80
CA LYS A 746 8.12 10.32 7.44
C LYS A 746 8.90 11.55 6.98
N SER A 747 9.89 12.00 7.76
CA SER A 747 10.64 13.22 7.44
C SER A 747 11.37 13.20 6.13
N ALA A 748 11.83 12.01 5.73
CA ALA A 748 12.44 11.79 4.44
C ALA A 748 11.52 12.29 3.32
N VAL A 749 10.22 11.98 3.42
CA VAL A 749 9.20 12.29 2.42
C VAL A 749 8.81 13.76 2.46
N TRP A 750 8.28 14.26 3.58
CA TRP A 750 7.83 15.66 3.60
C TRP A 750 8.99 16.65 3.46
N GLY A 751 10.19 16.28 3.91
CA GLY A 751 11.40 17.07 3.72
C GLY A 751 11.91 17.06 2.28
N HIS A 752 11.85 15.92 1.59
CA HIS A 752 12.13 15.84 0.14
C HIS A 752 11.20 16.76 -0.66
N PHE A 753 9.91 16.75 -0.33
CA PHE A 753 8.93 17.62 -0.97
C PHE A 753 9.18 19.09 -0.63
N GLY A 754 9.49 19.42 0.63
CA GLY A 754 9.81 20.78 1.05
C GLY A 754 11.13 21.33 0.51
N GLY A 755 12.09 20.44 0.24
CA GLY A 755 13.40 20.74 -0.34
C GLY A 755 13.44 20.72 -1.87
N TRP A 756 12.30 20.51 -2.54
CA TRP A 756 12.25 20.30 -3.98
C TRP A 756 12.86 21.45 -4.79
N SER A 757 13.79 21.11 -5.69
CA SER A 757 14.42 22.08 -6.59
C SER A 757 13.77 22.03 -7.97
N PHE A 758 12.93 23.02 -8.28
CA PHE A 758 12.28 23.15 -9.58
C PHE A 758 13.28 23.33 -10.74
N GLU A 759 14.43 23.98 -10.48
CA GLU A 759 15.50 24.13 -11.48
C GLU A 759 16.12 22.77 -11.82
N ARG A 760 16.47 21.97 -10.80
CA ARG A 760 16.99 20.61 -11.02
C ARG A 760 15.95 19.69 -11.67
N ALA A 761 14.69 19.81 -11.27
CA ALA A 761 13.59 19.05 -11.88
C ALA A 761 13.45 19.37 -13.38
N LEU A 762 13.59 20.65 -13.77
CA LEU A 762 13.58 21.06 -15.18
C LEU A 762 14.76 20.44 -15.94
N ILE A 763 15.97 20.51 -15.36
CA ILE A 763 17.19 19.96 -15.97
C ILE A 763 17.04 18.44 -16.15
N TRP A 764 16.69 17.71 -15.08
CA TRP A 764 16.48 16.26 -15.13
C TRP A 764 15.51 15.82 -16.24
N ARG A 765 14.38 16.55 -16.36
CA ARG A 765 13.34 16.22 -17.34
C ARG A 765 13.75 16.55 -18.78
N ASP A 766 14.32 17.73 -19.00
CA ASP A 766 14.44 18.31 -20.35
C ASP A 766 15.84 18.18 -20.96
N THR A 767 16.89 17.93 -20.17
CA THR A 767 18.28 17.89 -20.70
C THR A 767 18.90 16.51 -20.73
N ARG A 768 18.34 15.50 -20.05
CA ARG A 768 18.97 14.17 -19.91
C ARG A 768 19.24 13.43 -21.22
N ASN A 769 18.41 13.69 -22.24
CA ASN A 769 18.50 13.06 -23.56
C ASN A 769 19.11 13.98 -24.63
N LEU A 770 19.59 15.17 -24.24
CA LEU A 770 20.21 16.13 -25.14
C LEU A 770 21.73 15.97 -25.17
N SER A 771 22.37 16.42 -26.25
CA SER A 771 23.82 16.56 -26.27
C SER A 771 24.28 17.66 -25.30
N GLU A 772 25.54 17.62 -24.88
CA GLU A 772 26.12 18.63 -23.97
C GLU A 772 25.90 20.06 -24.48
N GLN A 773 26.13 20.32 -25.77
CA GLN A 773 25.96 21.64 -26.37
C GLN A 773 24.50 22.12 -26.30
N GLU A 774 23.55 21.23 -26.59
CA GLU A 774 22.11 21.53 -26.52
C GLU A 774 21.65 21.74 -25.07
N ALA A 775 22.14 20.92 -24.14
CA ALA A 775 21.83 21.03 -22.71
C ALA A 775 22.38 22.33 -22.09
N VAL A 776 23.62 22.69 -22.42
CA VAL A 776 24.25 23.94 -21.96
C VAL A 776 23.50 25.14 -22.51
N ALA A 777 23.24 25.19 -23.82
CA ALA A 777 22.47 26.26 -24.44
C ALA A 777 21.04 26.37 -23.86
N PHE A 778 20.41 25.24 -23.52
CA PHE A 778 19.12 25.20 -22.84
C PHE A 778 19.20 25.85 -21.46
N MET A 779 20.19 25.47 -20.63
CA MET A 779 20.35 26.01 -19.28
C MET A 779 20.73 27.50 -19.26
N GLU A 780 21.60 27.95 -20.16
CA GLU A 780 21.92 29.37 -20.33
C GLU A 780 20.65 30.17 -20.67
N LYS A 781 19.86 29.69 -21.64
CA LYS A 781 18.65 30.39 -22.10
C LYS A 781 17.49 30.36 -21.10
N LYS A 782 17.27 29.22 -20.43
CA LYS A 782 16.08 28.99 -19.58
C LYS A 782 16.29 29.29 -18.11
N LEU A 783 17.52 29.13 -17.61
CA LEU A 783 17.88 29.30 -16.20
C LEU A 783 18.89 30.43 -15.95
N ASN A 784 19.39 31.09 -17.01
CA ASN A 784 20.40 32.15 -16.91
C ASN A 784 21.68 31.69 -16.18
N TYR A 785 22.08 30.43 -16.40
CA TYR A 785 23.32 29.87 -15.86
C TYR A 785 24.54 30.35 -16.63
N SER A 786 25.70 30.44 -15.96
CA SER A 786 26.99 30.54 -16.67
C SER A 786 27.32 29.21 -17.35
N SER A 787 28.10 29.26 -18.43
CA SER A 787 28.52 28.05 -19.17
C SER A 787 29.21 27.05 -18.26
N GLU A 788 30.05 27.51 -17.32
CA GLU A 788 30.72 26.65 -16.33
C GLU A 788 29.73 25.91 -15.42
N LYS A 789 28.75 26.63 -14.86
CA LYS A 789 27.70 26.03 -14.03
C LYS A 789 26.83 25.07 -14.83
N ALA A 790 26.53 25.39 -16.09
CA ALA A 790 25.74 24.54 -16.98
C ALA A 790 26.48 23.24 -17.32
N ILE A 791 27.78 23.30 -17.64
CA ILE A 791 28.62 22.12 -17.89
C ILE A 791 28.73 21.26 -16.62
N GLN A 792 28.94 21.87 -15.45
CA GLN A 792 28.95 21.14 -14.18
C GLN A 792 27.62 20.38 -13.96
N MET A 793 26.50 21.08 -14.13
CA MET A 793 25.17 20.50 -13.94
C MET A 793 24.89 19.37 -14.93
N TYR A 794 25.29 19.53 -16.20
CA TYR A 794 25.20 18.47 -17.20
C TYR A 794 26.01 17.23 -16.78
N ASN A 795 27.26 17.41 -16.37
CA ASN A 795 28.13 16.33 -15.91
C ASN A 795 27.58 15.61 -14.67
N GLU A 796 26.96 16.33 -13.75
CA GLU A 796 26.25 15.73 -12.61
C GLU A 796 25.08 14.86 -13.08
N THR A 797 24.25 15.36 -14.00
CA THR A 797 23.09 14.60 -14.50
C THR A 797 23.47 13.34 -15.27
N GLN A 798 24.56 13.36 -16.05
CA GLN A 798 25.02 12.19 -16.81
C GLN A 798 25.55 11.05 -15.93
N ARG A 799 25.84 11.32 -14.64
CA ARG A 799 26.28 10.30 -13.67
C ARG A 799 25.13 9.54 -13.02
N LEU A 800 23.90 10.02 -13.17
CA LEU A 800 22.70 9.43 -12.55
C LEU A 800 22.21 8.26 -13.42
N GLN A 801 21.93 7.11 -12.83
CA GLN A 801 21.65 5.87 -13.58
C GLN A 801 20.16 5.67 -13.85
N ASP A 802 19.29 6.14 -12.96
CA ASP A 802 17.84 5.93 -13.06
C ASP A 802 17.00 7.08 -12.47
N GLU A 803 15.67 6.93 -12.53
CA GLU A 803 14.71 7.89 -11.97
C GLU A 803 14.84 8.07 -10.45
N GLY A 804 15.32 7.06 -9.71
CA GLY A 804 15.55 7.15 -8.26
C GLY A 804 16.75 8.03 -7.92
N ASP A 805 17.86 7.87 -8.65
CA ASP A 805 19.03 8.74 -8.58
C ASP A 805 18.66 10.19 -8.95
N GLY A 806 17.93 10.35 -10.07
CA GLY A 806 17.37 11.62 -10.51
C GLY A 806 16.54 12.31 -9.44
N ASN A 807 15.61 11.57 -8.83
CA ASN A 807 14.74 12.09 -7.78
C ASN A 807 15.55 12.58 -6.57
N THR A 808 16.49 11.77 -6.09
CA THR A 808 17.36 12.09 -4.95
C THR A 808 18.28 13.29 -5.24
N TRP A 809 18.72 13.45 -6.48
CA TRP A 809 19.52 14.59 -6.90
C TRP A 809 18.68 15.89 -6.97
N ILE A 810 17.42 15.81 -7.41
CA ILE A 810 16.49 16.95 -7.40
C ILE A 810 16.25 17.44 -5.96
N SER A 811 16.04 16.51 -5.03
CA SER A 811 15.95 16.81 -3.60
C SER A 811 16.35 15.62 -2.74
N GLY A 812 17.08 15.89 -1.65
CA GLY A 812 17.48 14.85 -0.70
C GLY A 812 16.30 14.28 0.10
N TRP A 813 16.58 13.26 0.92
CA TRP A 813 15.61 12.58 1.78
C TRP A 813 15.93 12.78 3.27
N PRO A 814 15.79 14.01 3.81
CA PRO A 814 16.28 14.36 5.14
C PRO A 814 15.57 13.53 6.23
N SER A 815 16.34 12.76 6.98
CA SER A 815 15.81 11.76 7.91
C SER A 815 16.31 11.96 9.34
N TYR A 816 15.48 11.61 10.33
CA TYR A 816 15.95 11.40 11.70
C TYR A 816 16.60 10.01 11.77
N ILE A 817 17.80 9.95 12.31
CA ILE A 817 18.67 8.77 12.16
C ILE A 817 18.72 7.98 13.46
N ALA A 818 19.16 8.63 14.54
CA ALA A 818 19.41 7.96 15.81
C ALA A 818 19.21 8.91 16.99
N SER A 819 19.10 8.34 18.18
CA SER A 819 19.12 9.08 19.45
C SER A 819 20.02 8.36 20.44
N GLY A 820 20.65 9.10 21.32
CA GLY A 820 21.63 8.56 22.26
C GLY A 820 21.67 9.35 23.55
N PRO A 821 21.91 8.70 24.70
CA PRO A 821 22.11 9.40 25.97
C PRO A 821 23.46 10.13 25.98
N CYS A 822 23.56 11.12 26.85
CA CYS A 822 24.77 11.88 27.11
C CYS A 822 25.11 11.87 28.60
N GLU A 823 26.38 11.61 28.89
CA GLU A 823 26.92 11.64 30.25
C GLU A 823 27.79 12.88 30.44
N LYS A 824 27.71 13.50 31.62
CA LYS A 824 28.59 14.62 31.98
C LYS A 824 29.99 14.10 32.25
N GLN A 825 30.98 14.77 31.66
CA GLN A 825 32.39 14.49 31.87
C GLN A 825 33.15 15.78 32.22
N GLU A 826 34.13 15.66 33.10
CA GLU A 826 35.10 16.72 33.39
C GLU A 826 36.40 16.40 32.67
N ARG A 827 36.83 17.27 31.75
CA ARG A 827 38.03 17.04 30.95
C ARG A 827 39.11 18.07 31.28
N ASP A 828 40.35 17.58 31.42
CA ASP A 828 41.53 18.39 31.63
C ASP A 828 42.04 18.92 30.27
N LEU A 829 42.00 20.25 30.08
CA LEU A 829 42.31 20.92 28.80
C LEU A 829 43.74 20.69 28.31
N LYS A 830 44.63 20.15 29.16
CA LYS A 830 46.03 19.82 28.79
C LYS A 830 46.12 18.81 27.64
N GLN A 831 45.12 17.95 27.46
CA GLN A 831 45.11 16.85 26.48
C GLN A 831 44.31 17.14 25.20
N GLU A 832 43.71 18.32 25.06
CA GLU A 832 42.80 18.64 23.95
C GLU A 832 43.55 19.04 22.67
N MET A 833 43.21 18.42 21.53
CA MET A 833 43.64 18.87 20.20
C MET A 833 42.70 19.97 19.71
N ILE A 834 43.14 21.23 19.78
CA ILE A 834 42.37 22.39 19.31
C ILE A 834 42.59 22.55 17.79
N PRO A 835 41.53 22.43 16.95
CA PRO A 835 41.65 22.57 15.51
C PRO A 835 42.24 23.95 15.10
N PRO A 836 43.03 24.04 14.02
CA PRO A 836 43.73 25.27 13.65
C PRO A 836 42.82 26.46 13.36
N ASP A 837 41.58 26.18 12.95
CA ASP A 837 40.50 27.04 12.50
C ASP A 837 39.46 27.37 13.60
N ASP A 838 39.58 26.83 14.83
CA ASP A 838 38.61 27.11 15.89
C ASP A 838 38.63 28.63 16.22
N PRO A 839 37.49 29.35 16.11
CA PRO A 839 37.42 30.79 16.41
C PRO A 839 37.85 31.12 17.85
N ARG A 840 37.82 30.12 18.74
CA ARG A 840 38.20 30.21 20.16
C ARG A 840 39.63 29.74 20.42
N ARG A 841 40.42 29.41 19.39
CA ARG A 841 41.78 28.86 19.55
C ARG A 841 42.66 29.69 20.47
N LYS A 842 42.55 31.02 20.42
CA LYS A 842 43.26 31.93 21.33
C LYS A 842 42.83 31.78 22.79
N GLN A 843 41.52 31.76 23.05
CA GLN A 843 40.96 31.58 24.40
C GLN A 843 41.21 30.17 24.94
N ALA A 844 41.07 29.14 24.10
CA ALA A 844 41.30 27.74 24.46
C ALA A 844 42.78 27.44 24.75
N MET A 845 43.72 28.09 24.03
CA MET A 845 45.15 28.03 24.39
C MET A 845 45.43 28.69 25.75
N GLN A 846 44.76 29.81 26.04
CA GLN A 846 44.91 30.54 27.30
C GLN A 846 44.31 29.77 28.49
N ASP A 847 43.11 29.21 28.34
CA ASP A 847 42.46 28.34 29.34
C ASP A 847 43.25 27.05 29.59
N ARG A 848 43.95 26.54 28.55
CA ARG A 848 44.86 25.38 28.64
C ARG A 848 46.14 25.70 29.42
N GLU A 849 46.69 26.89 29.26
CA GLU A 849 47.83 27.37 30.07
C GLU A 849 47.43 27.60 31.54
N GLU A 850 46.20 28.02 31.79
CA GLU A 850 45.63 28.22 33.13
C GLU A 850 45.12 26.93 33.82
N GLY A 851 45.11 25.79 33.11
CA GLY A 851 44.70 24.50 33.67
C GLY A 851 43.21 24.41 34.05
N LYS A 852 42.35 25.17 33.37
CA LYS A 852 40.89 25.11 33.59
C LYS A 852 40.33 23.75 33.16
N GLN A 853 39.31 23.27 33.87
CA GLN A 853 38.54 22.10 33.47
C GLN A 853 37.28 22.55 32.71
N ARG A 854 36.98 21.91 31.58
CA ARG A 854 35.70 22.11 30.89
C ARG A 854 34.73 20.98 31.19
N LYS A 855 33.47 21.36 31.38
CA LYS A 855 32.34 20.43 31.48
C LYS A 855 31.87 20.12 30.07
N THR A 856 31.96 18.85 29.69
CA THR A 856 31.50 18.37 28.40
C THR A 856 30.45 17.29 28.59
N LEU A 857 29.60 17.12 27.59
CA LEU A 857 28.65 16.02 27.48
C LEU A 857 29.22 15.04 26.46
N LEU A 858 29.53 13.82 26.90
CA LEU A 858 29.87 12.73 25.99
C LEU A 858 28.60 11.95 25.67
N CYS A 859 28.16 12.02 24.43
CA CYS A 859 26.97 11.35 23.94
C CYS A 859 27.35 10.12 23.11
N VAL A 860 26.65 9.01 23.36
CA VAL A 860 26.85 7.74 22.65
C VAL A 860 25.69 7.51 21.70
N ILE A 861 25.96 7.58 20.40
CA ILE A 861 24.94 7.46 19.36
C ILE A 861 25.09 6.09 18.68
N PRO A 862 24.08 5.20 18.77
CA PRO A 862 24.10 3.95 18.03
C PRO A 862 23.95 4.21 16.53
N PHE A 863 24.88 3.71 15.73
CA PHE A 863 24.86 3.85 14.26
C PHE A 863 25.19 2.50 13.60
N GLY A 864 24.13 1.74 13.29
CA GLY A 864 24.28 0.37 12.79
C GLY A 864 24.94 -0.53 13.83
N GLN A 865 26.08 -1.16 13.49
CA GLN A 865 26.89 -1.96 14.42
C GLN A 865 27.99 -1.15 15.13
N GLN A 866 28.11 0.15 14.82
CA GLN A 866 29.11 1.04 15.41
C GLN A 866 28.46 2.03 16.38
N GLN A 867 29.27 2.62 17.24
CA GLN A 867 28.85 3.74 18.10
C GLN A 867 29.61 4.98 17.65
N LEU A 868 28.91 6.10 17.53
CA LEU A 868 29.52 7.42 17.33
C LEU A 868 29.59 8.13 18.69
N PHE A 869 30.75 8.70 18.99
CA PHE A 869 30.99 9.45 20.21
C PHE A 869 30.97 10.94 19.87
N LEU A 870 29.98 11.63 20.40
CA LEU A 870 29.81 13.06 20.22
C LEU A 870 30.13 13.77 21.53
N GLU A 871 31.09 14.68 21.49
CA GLU A 871 31.42 15.54 22.61
C GLU A 871 30.78 16.91 22.39
N VAL A 872 30.01 17.40 23.38
CA VAL A 872 29.37 18.71 23.34
C VAL A 872 29.81 19.55 24.54
N ASP A 873 30.33 20.75 24.29
CA ASP A 873 30.73 21.70 25.32
C ASP A 873 29.48 22.27 26.03
N GLU A 874 29.41 22.21 27.37
CA GLU A 874 28.22 22.65 28.11
C GLU A 874 28.06 24.18 28.10
N GLU A 875 29.12 24.95 27.92
CA GLU A 875 29.04 26.43 27.91
C GLU A 875 28.82 26.94 26.49
N THR A 876 29.65 26.49 25.55
CA THR A 876 29.64 27.03 24.18
C THR A 876 28.72 26.29 23.24
N LYS A 877 28.25 25.09 23.62
CA LYS A 877 27.42 24.20 22.80
C LYS A 877 28.07 23.79 21.49
N HIS A 878 29.41 23.87 21.41
CA HIS A 878 30.16 23.33 20.29
C HIS A 878 30.19 21.80 20.37
N ALA A 879 29.93 21.13 19.25
CA ALA A 879 29.89 19.68 19.16
C ALA A 879 30.97 19.13 18.21
N LEU A 880 31.61 18.02 18.62
CA LEU A 880 32.68 17.35 17.89
C LEU A 880 32.46 15.84 17.92
N LEU A 881 32.66 15.19 16.78
CA LEU A 881 32.59 13.74 16.69
C LEU A 881 34.00 13.16 16.82
N VAL A 882 34.29 12.57 17.98
CA VAL A 882 35.66 12.34 18.46
C VAL A 882 36.24 10.99 18.07
N ASN A 883 35.42 10.06 17.58
CA ASN A 883 35.84 8.73 17.16
C ASN A 883 35.90 8.54 15.64
N THR A 884 35.98 9.63 14.87
CA THR A 884 36.28 9.62 13.43
C THR A 884 37.65 10.21 13.18
N GLU A 885 38.35 9.69 12.16
CA GLU A 885 39.57 10.29 11.64
C GLU A 885 39.35 10.79 10.19
N PRO A 886 39.44 12.12 9.92
CA PRO A 886 39.62 13.21 10.89
C PRO A 886 38.37 13.43 11.77
N VAL A 887 38.54 14.15 12.89
CA VAL A 887 37.42 14.61 13.74
C VAL A 887 36.47 15.45 12.89
N GLN A 888 35.17 15.17 12.99
CA GLN A 888 34.14 15.84 12.20
C GLN A 888 33.27 16.75 13.07
N ARG A 889 32.72 17.80 12.47
CA ARG A 889 31.72 18.69 13.08
C ARG A 889 30.37 18.45 12.43
N PRO A 890 29.25 18.54 13.17
CA PRO A 890 27.93 18.57 12.54
C PRO A 890 27.78 19.82 11.67
N HIS A 891 26.81 19.79 10.75
CA HIS A 891 26.39 20.95 9.98
C HIS A 891 25.67 21.99 10.85
N VAL A 892 24.81 21.51 11.76
CA VAL A 892 24.01 22.35 12.67
C VAL A 892 23.86 21.64 14.01
N ILE A 893 23.95 22.39 15.11
CA ILE A 893 23.50 21.96 16.44
C ILE A 893 22.40 22.89 16.97
N THR A 894 21.43 22.33 17.69
CA THR A 894 20.31 23.04 18.32
C THR A 894 20.15 22.60 19.77
N TRP A 895 19.67 23.49 20.65
CA TRP A 895 19.50 23.23 22.08
C TRP A 895 18.50 24.20 22.72
N LEU A 896 18.15 23.97 23.99
CA LEU A 896 17.46 24.93 24.85
C LEU A 896 18.43 25.50 25.89
N GLU A 897 18.33 26.81 26.14
CA GLU A 897 19.10 27.52 27.18
C GLU A 897 18.21 27.88 28.37
N ASP A 898 18.68 27.60 29.58
CA ASP A 898 18.03 27.97 30.83
C ASP A 898 18.40 29.42 31.21
N GLY A 899 17.42 30.33 31.36
CA GLY A 899 17.63 31.70 31.88
C GLY A 899 17.28 32.87 30.93
N GLY A 900 16.65 32.63 29.79
CA GLY A 900 16.19 33.68 28.88
C GLY A 900 14.81 34.25 29.26
N ASN A 901 14.46 35.46 28.78
CA ASN A 901 13.12 36.05 28.90
C ASN A 901 12.06 35.36 28.00
N GLY A 902 12.22 34.06 27.74
CA GLY A 902 11.34 33.26 26.90
C GLY A 902 10.04 32.91 27.64
N GLN A 903 8.90 33.34 27.11
CA GLN A 903 7.60 32.90 27.61
C GLN A 903 7.36 31.45 27.17
N GLY A 904 7.74 30.50 28.02
CA GLY A 904 7.20 29.14 27.96
C GLY A 904 5.71 29.20 28.27
N ARG A 905 4.85 29.04 27.25
CA ARG A 905 3.40 28.95 27.44
C ARG A 905 2.99 27.48 27.33
N PHE A 906 2.78 26.89 28.51
CA PHE A 906 2.31 25.53 28.80
C PHE A 906 3.33 24.40 28.58
N GLY A 907 3.95 23.96 29.69
CA GLY A 907 4.69 22.68 29.80
C GLY A 907 6.22 22.78 29.73
N GLY A 908 6.77 23.75 28.99
CA GLY A 908 8.19 24.11 29.06
C GLY A 908 8.46 25.00 30.26
N GLN A 909 9.60 24.80 30.94
CA GLN A 909 9.99 25.66 32.07
C GLN A 909 9.99 27.13 31.59
N SER A 910 9.23 28.00 32.27
CA SER A 910 9.20 29.42 31.94
C SER A 910 10.63 29.97 32.08
N GLY A 911 11.18 30.53 31.01
CA GLY A 911 12.55 31.06 31.01
C GLY A 911 13.54 30.38 30.06
N GLN A 912 13.09 29.52 29.14
CA GLN A 912 13.97 28.87 28.16
C GLN A 912 13.97 29.57 26.79
N THR A 913 15.14 29.60 26.13
CA THR A 913 15.33 30.12 24.76
C THR A 913 15.88 29.05 23.83
N PHE A 914 15.48 29.09 22.55
CA PHE A 914 15.98 28.17 21.52
C PHE A 914 17.30 28.68 20.96
N GLY A 915 18.36 27.88 21.13
CA GLY A 915 19.68 28.12 20.57
C GLY A 915 19.93 27.30 19.31
N ASN A 916 20.67 27.87 18.36
CA ASN A 916 21.19 27.14 17.21
C ASN A 916 22.59 27.66 16.82
N HIS A 917 23.40 26.77 16.25
CA HIS A 917 24.69 27.11 15.69
C HIS A 917 24.90 26.32 14.40
N ARG A 918 25.32 27.01 13.33
CA ARG A 918 25.61 26.42 12.02
C ARG A 918 27.10 26.53 11.76
N TYR A 919 27.72 25.41 11.39
CA TYR A 919 29.13 25.35 11.05
C TYR A 919 29.31 25.63 9.56
N GLU A 920 30.14 26.62 9.21
CA GLU A 920 30.36 27.01 7.80
C GLU A 920 31.21 25.99 7.02
N GLU A 921 32.15 25.33 7.70
CA GLU A 921 33.09 24.35 7.12
C GLU A 921 32.81 22.90 7.57
N SER A 922 31.54 22.48 7.53
CA SER A 922 31.21 21.09 7.82
C SER A 922 31.55 20.17 6.65
N SER A 923 32.34 19.12 6.90
CA SER A 923 32.64 18.06 5.92
C SER A 923 31.51 17.02 5.80
N VAL A 924 30.45 17.17 6.58
CA VAL A 924 29.35 16.20 6.72
C VAL A 924 27.99 16.90 6.75
N SER A 925 26.97 16.22 6.24
CA SER A 925 25.63 16.79 6.06
C SER A 925 24.69 16.57 7.25
N TYR A 926 25.13 15.96 8.35
CA TYR A 926 24.25 15.67 9.49
C TYR A 926 24.13 16.86 10.46
N GLY A 927 23.09 16.86 11.27
CA GLY A 927 22.84 17.83 12.33
C GLY A 927 22.39 17.17 13.62
N ILE A 928 22.40 17.98 14.69
CA ILE A 928 22.25 17.51 16.07
C ILE A 928 21.21 18.36 16.80
N GLY A 929 20.30 17.69 17.51
CA GLY A 929 19.48 18.32 18.54
C GLY A 929 19.91 17.82 19.91
N LEU A 930 20.21 18.73 20.83
CA LEU A 930 20.53 18.44 22.22
C LEU A 930 19.29 18.72 23.09
N PHE A 931 18.88 17.70 23.83
CA PHE A 931 17.69 17.69 24.68
C PHE A 931 18.07 17.38 26.12
N LYS A 932 17.24 17.86 27.06
CA LYS A 932 17.37 17.61 28.49
C LYS A 932 16.00 17.19 29.03
N GLU A 933 15.93 16.03 29.69
CA GLU A 933 14.73 15.56 30.40
C GLU A 933 15.15 15.20 31.83
N GLY A 934 14.62 15.92 32.81
CA GLY A 934 15.14 15.85 34.18
C GLY A 934 16.60 16.32 34.25
N ASP A 935 17.46 15.48 34.84
CA ASP A 935 18.91 15.72 34.96
C ASP A 935 19.74 15.07 33.84
N GLU A 936 19.09 14.30 32.96
CA GLU A 936 19.74 13.58 31.86
C GLU A 936 19.70 14.38 30.56
N TYR A 937 20.75 14.21 29.76
CA TYR A 937 20.89 14.81 28.43
C TYR A 937 20.81 13.72 27.38
N PHE A 938 20.22 14.04 26.24
CA PHE A 938 20.16 13.15 25.08
C PHE A 938 20.38 13.95 23.81
N VAL A 939 20.92 13.31 22.81
CA VAL A 939 21.06 13.88 21.48
C VAL A 939 20.21 13.13 20.48
N ARG A 940 19.72 13.86 19.48
CA ARG A 940 19.12 13.30 18.27
C ARG A 940 20.00 13.63 17.09
N PHE A 941 20.45 12.59 16.41
CA PHE A 941 21.23 12.66 15.18
C PHE A 941 20.28 12.60 13.99
N MET A 942 20.43 13.55 13.05
CA MET A 942 19.51 13.73 11.93
C MET A 942 20.21 14.36 10.73
N ASP A 943 19.54 14.45 9.58
CA ASP A 943 20.02 15.25 8.44
C ASP A 943 20.11 16.75 8.81
N GLY A 944 21.12 17.46 8.32
CA GLY A 944 21.43 18.84 8.65
C GLY A 944 20.38 19.87 8.26
N LEU A 945 19.38 19.50 7.45
CA LEU A 945 18.21 20.34 7.15
C LEU A 945 17.16 20.35 8.28
N LEU A 946 17.17 19.35 9.18
CA LEU A 946 16.13 19.14 10.17
C LEU A 946 16.29 19.89 11.52
N PRO A 947 17.50 20.09 12.10
CA PRO A 947 17.63 20.53 13.49
C PRO A 947 16.92 21.85 13.80
N ALA A 948 17.04 22.84 12.90
CA ALA A 948 16.41 24.14 13.08
C ALA A 948 15.05 24.27 12.36
N SER A 949 14.54 23.18 11.76
CA SER A 949 13.29 23.19 11.01
C SER A 949 12.08 23.51 11.91
N THR A 950 11.04 24.09 11.32
CA THR A 950 9.81 24.43 12.05
C THR A 950 9.18 23.19 12.70
N TYR A 951 9.17 22.04 12.02
CA TYR A 951 8.67 20.79 12.61
C TYR A 951 9.50 20.36 13.84
N ASN A 952 10.83 20.36 13.76
CA ASN A 952 11.68 19.95 14.88
C ASN A 952 11.49 20.89 16.09
N ARG A 953 11.37 22.19 15.83
CA ARG A 953 11.08 23.21 16.86
C ARG A 953 9.71 23.04 17.51
N LEU A 954 8.67 22.75 16.75
CA LEU A 954 7.33 22.49 17.28
C LEU A 954 7.29 21.18 18.06
N PHE A 955 7.76 20.08 17.47
CA PHE A 955 7.55 18.74 18.00
C PHE A 955 8.49 18.37 19.14
N PHE A 956 9.80 18.63 19.01
CA PHE A 956 10.79 18.24 20.02
C PHE A 956 11.11 19.35 21.02
N TYR A 957 11.08 20.61 20.57
CA TYR A 957 11.33 21.79 21.43
C TYR A 957 10.05 22.49 21.90
N GLN A 958 8.88 21.87 21.72
CA GLN A 958 7.58 22.36 22.21
C GLN A 958 7.26 23.81 21.79
N GLY A 959 7.72 24.21 20.60
CA GLY A 959 7.47 25.54 20.05
C GLY A 959 8.22 26.67 20.75
N ILE A 960 9.20 26.38 21.61
CA ILE A 960 9.98 27.42 22.29
C ILE A 960 10.69 28.31 21.25
N GLY A 961 10.54 29.62 21.41
CA GLY A 961 11.07 30.64 20.50
C GLY A 961 10.26 30.81 19.20
N LEU A 962 9.16 30.09 19.01
CA LEU A 962 8.17 30.37 17.96
C LEU A 962 7.08 31.28 18.52
N LYS A 963 6.68 32.29 17.75
CA LYS A 963 5.65 33.26 18.11
C LYS A 963 4.29 32.93 17.49
N TYR A 964 4.25 32.24 16.36
CA TYR A 964 3.07 32.10 15.50
C TYR A 964 2.21 30.88 15.86
N PHE A 965 2.63 30.08 16.83
CA PHE A 965 1.99 28.83 17.21
C PHE A 965 1.76 28.80 18.72
N ASP A 966 0.52 28.58 19.15
CA ASP A 966 0.18 28.31 20.55
C ASP A 966 -0.17 26.83 20.72
N LEU A 967 0.39 26.16 21.73
CA LEU A 967 0.01 24.78 22.02
C LEU A 967 -1.45 24.71 22.46
N PHE A 968 -2.27 23.99 21.70
CA PHE A 968 -3.71 23.82 21.95
C PHE A 968 -4.02 22.52 22.68
N ALA A 969 -3.34 21.43 22.30
CA ALA A 969 -3.50 20.13 22.93
C ALA A 969 -2.23 19.29 22.75
N ARG A 970 -1.98 18.43 23.74
CA ARG A 970 -0.96 17.39 23.70
C ARG A 970 -1.60 16.09 24.20
N THR A 971 -1.49 15.03 23.41
CA THR A 971 -2.02 13.71 23.75
C THR A 971 -1.02 12.65 23.28
N ARG A 972 -1.03 11.47 23.92
CA ARG A 972 -0.28 10.31 23.46
C ARG A 972 -1.24 9.25 22.91
N SER A 973 -1.00 8.85 21.68
CA SER A 973 -1.58 7.67 21.03
C SER A 973 -0.74 6.45 21.39
N ILE A 974 -1.41 5.32 21.68
CA ILE A 974 -0.72 4.05 21.92
C ILE A 974 -0.15 3.47 20.63
N ALA A 975 -0.79 3.74 19.49
CA ALA A 975 -0.34 3.27 18.18
C ALA A 975 0.73 4.16 17.53
N THR A 976 0.58 5.49 17.60
CA THR A 976 1.39 6.45 16.83
C THR A 976 2.22 7.41 17.68
N GLY A 977 2.22 7.30 19.01
CA GLY A 977 3.04 8.13 19.90
C GLY A 977 2.47 9.51 20.20
N GLU A 978 3.33 10.51 20.44
CA GLU A 978 2.92 11.86 20.83
C GLU A 978 2.24 12.61 19.67
N ILE A 979 1.21 13.38 20.01
CA ILE A 979 0.44 14.22 19.10
C ILE A 979 0.33 15.61 19.70
N TYR A 980 0.76 16.62 18.96
CA TYR A 980 0.64 18.04 19.32
C TYR A 980 -0.28 18.75 18.33
N ILE A 981 -1.19 19.55 18.86
CA ILE A 981 -2.00 20.48 18.07
C ILE A 981 -1.55 21.89 18.40
N TRP A 982 -1.19 22.65 17.37
CA TRP A 982 -0.77 24.04 17.46
C TRP A 982 -1.85 24.94 16.85
N LYS A 983 -2.43 25.85 17.64
CA LYS A 983 -3.28 26.90 17.10
C LYS A 983 -2.40 27.94 16.42
N ILE A 984 -2.71 28.25 15.15
CA ILE A 984 -1.99 29.24 14.36
C ILE A 984 -2.46 30.65 14.73
N ARG A 985 -1.51 31.55 15.02
CA ARG A 985 -1.76 32.92 15.47
C ARG A 985 -1.54 33.92 14.35
N TRP A 986 -2.57 34.08 13.52
CA TRP A 986 -2.55 35.01 12.38
C TRP A 986 -2.25 36.45 12.79
N ASP A 987 -2.74 36.85 13.96
CA ASP A 987 -2.56 38.17 14.58
C ASP A 987 -1.09 38.50 14.93
N ARG A 988 -0.25 37.47 15.11
CA ARG A 988 1.17 37.63 15.44
C ARG A 988 2.08 37.59 14.22
N MET A 989 1.57 37.21 13.05
CA MET A 989 2.34 37.07 11.80
C MET A 989 2.62 38.40 11.09
N GLU A 990 2.46 39.51 11.80
CA GLU A 990 2.36 40.86 11.24
C GLU A 990 3.66 41.64 11.34
#